data_AF-A0A0C4YIK8-F1
#
_entry.id   AF-A0A0C4YIK8-F1
#
_cell.length_a   1.000
_cell.length_b   1.000
_cell.length_c   1.000
_cell.angle_alpha   90.00
_cell.angle_beta   90.00
_cell.angle_gamma   90.00
#
_symmetry.space_group_name_H-M   'P 1'
#
loop_
_entity.id
_entity.type
_entity.pdbx_description
1 polymer ?
#
loop_
_entity_poly.entity_id
_entity_poly.type
_entity_poly.pdbx_seq_one_letter_code
_entity_poly.pdbx_strand_id
1 'polypeptide(L)'
;MIKRKQWAAVACTLATAALAACGGGDQTQAAQAGGASTAGNGSNGGAVTQPAALTPLAGGSLYVGAVSFGDTVSVALDQPAAGQVTLRFLDSRFGLGGTLVGSYTRSGDTYKVTTLAAASADVPAALATAASAIGFEFVVDSGVLSGALGQVPNLLAGGGALLQGHVSAANKGAQLSDVAGVYNYLRQAGATAVVGQVKISANGTVRACAGAAYADNCAGGENGTLAADADQQRFPGAFAVTLGGSKIGRLFVARQDGQATLFVDEAASNADGSPRNGSWVLKSAQAIAAGAADGDWLCAEAELDDGNAATGRTRRNIVSIAGNRLAADNIATDVTLNYNAAIGAMGASGAIATGANGLISGTWQDTVAAQQQAASLALLPVTAKLAYQLRDVPGAKRRLQGVCTPLAAQTPTTTYLQAKAGDIVQVTLADLRPTQPAIGFDQIYYKLGRYAADPAKKFDDACEANGQNKASATTAASRLDNLASFTCTKAVGNKPADMKTMVIGPAGKPYLTDGHHTFTSMWEAADGGPQAKMWIKVQDNLATQDRATFFRTLRERKLMWLKDTANRPATPAELPPSLGLRNGLGNDRYRSLVYFTRDIGYQQLADATEFTEFYWGDWLRQRVNLDNYRLDDTASYLSAVRAGATAMVALAPADLVSSGRTAAALGGLTVLNETEFTALSQPVGSAKPGKLPYAVGYKATLAQ
;
A
#
# COMPACT_ATOMS: atom_id res chain seq x y z
N MET A 1 33.55 -20.30 28.00
CA MET A 1 33.89 -21.65 27.48
C MET A 1 32.81 -22.02 26.46
N ILE A 2 33.11 -22.08 25.16
CA ILE A 2 33.52 -23.30 24.41
C ILE A 2 32.33 -24.30 24.39
N LYS A 3 31.73 -24.69 23.25
CA LYS A 3 32.33 -25.00 21.93
C LYS A 3 31.37 -24.71 20.75
N ARG A 4 31.91 -24.21 19.63
CA ARG A 4 31.24 -24.17 18.30
C ARG A 4 31.32 -25.55 17.64
N LYS A 5 30.45 -25.85 16.66
CA LYS A 5 30.70 -26.86 15.62
C LYS A 5 30.71 -26.21 14.24
N GLN A 6 31.85 -26.30 13.56
CA GLN A 6 32.00 -26.04 12.13
C GLN A 6 31.86 -27.39 11.40
N TRP A 7 31.35 -27.39 10.17
CA TRP A 7 31.61 -28.45 9.20
C TRP A 7 32.16 -27.81 7.92
N ALA A 8 33.20 -28.43 7.37
CA ALA A 8 34.04 -27.85 6.33
C ALA A 8 33.71 -28.42 4.94
N ALA A 9 34.12 -27.69 3.91
CA ALA A 9 34.04 -28.13 2.52
C ALA A 9 34.99 -29.31 2.24
N VAL A 10 34.59 -30.16 1.29
CA VAL A 10 35.48 -31.11 0.60
C VAL A 10 35.40 -30.81 -0.89
N ALA A 11 36.51 -30.39 -1.47
CA ALA A 11 36.68 -30.33 -2.91
C ALA A 11 37.21 -31.69 -3.42
N CYS A 12 36.82 -32.11 -4.62
CA CYS A 12 37.48 -33.19 -5.32
C CYS A 12 37.53 -32.88 -6.82
N THR A 13 38.67 -33.15 -7.44
CA THR A 13 39.03 -32.69 -8.79
C THR A 13 38.93 -33.79 -9.85
N LEU A 14 38.46 -33.41 -11.03
CA LEU A 14 38.88 -33.86 -12.37
C LEU A 14 39.17 -35.35 -12.63
N ALA A 15 38.43 -35.92 -13.58
CA ALA A 15 38.95 -36.92 -14.51
C ALA A 15 38.34 -36.73 -15.91
N THR A 16 39.20 -36.59 -16.93
CA THR A 16 38.82 -36.51 -18.35
C THR A 16 38.77 -37.91 -18.98
N ALA A 17 37.81 -38.15 -19.87
CA ALA A 17 37.87 -39.25 -20.84
C ALA A 17 37.29 -38.80 -22.18
N ALA A 18 38.04 -39.00 -23.25
CA ALA A 18 37.60 -38.76 -24.63
C ALA A 18 37.19 -40.09 -25.28
N LEU A 19 36.18 -40.08 -26.15
CA LEU A 19 35.99 -41.09 -27.18
C LEU A 19 35.64 -40.41 -28.51
N ALA A 20 36.19 -40.98 -29.58
CA ALA A 20 36.00 -40.59 -30.97
C ALA A 20 35.53 -41.82 -31.78
N ALA A 21 35.38 -41.63 -33.10
CA ALA A 21 34.99 -42.62 -34.13
C ALA A 21 33.46 -42.92 -34.21
N CYS A 22 32.86 -43.18 -35.38
CA CYS A 22 33.33 -43.06 -36.77
C CYS A 22 32.17 -43.14 -37.78
N GLY A 23 32.43 -42.74 -39.05
CA GLY A 23 31.58 -42.96 -40.24
C GLY A 23 30.43 -41.95 -40.39
N GLY A 24 30.11 -41.38 -41.55
CA GLY A 24 30.50 -41.61 -42.95
C GLY A 24 29.25 -41.31 -43.82
N GLY A 25 29.26 -40.81 -45.05
CA GLY A 25 30.34 -40.50 -45.98
C GLY A 25 29.86 -40.80 -47.42
N ASP A 26 29.64 -39.77 -48.24
CA ASP A 26 29.59 -39.69 -49.73
C ASP A 26 28.62 -38.56 -50.19
N GLN A 27 29.09 -37.50 -50.87
CA GLN A 27 29.41 -37.35 -52.32
C GLN A 27 28.13 -37.33 -53.20
N THR A 28 27.86 -36.30 -54.02
CA THR A 28 28.63 -35.76 -55.18
C THR A 28 28.34 -34.26 -55.42
N GLN A 29 29.29 -33.38 -55.80
CA GLN A 29 29.70 -32.97 -57.18
C GLN A 29 28.52 -32.62 -58.14
N ALA A 30 28.51 -31.57 -58.98
CA ALA A 30 29.38 -30.38 -59.25
C ALA A 30 28.51 -29.32 -60.03
N ALA A 31 28.93 -28.22 -60.66
CA ALA A 31 30.25 -27.65 -60.98
C ALA A 31 30.26 -26.10 -61.17
N GLN A 32 31.44 -25.53 -60.94
CA GLN A 32 32.07 -24.26 -61.37
C GLN A 32 31.60 -23.52 -62.66
N ALA A 33 31.65 -22.18 -62.60
CA ALA A 33 32.49 -21.25 -63.40
C ALA A 33 32.25 -19.80 -62.92
N GLY A 34 33.17 -18.83 -62.92
CA GLY A 34 34.60 -18.78 -63.26
C GLY A 34 35.00 -17.33 -63.59
N GLY A 35 36.11 -16.81 -63.06
CA GLY A 35 36.59 -15.44 -63.38
C GLY A 35 37.46 -14.81 -62.29
N ALA A 36 38.75 -14.60 -62.57
CA ALA A 36 39.75 -14.12 -61.60
C ALA A 36 40.08 -12.62 -61.79
N SER A 37 40.61 -11.97 -60.74
CA SER A 37 41.96 -11.36 -60.79
C SER A 37 42.37 -10.57 -59.52
N THR A 38 43.67 -10.71 -59.21
CA THR A 38 44.56 -9.76 -58.50
C THR A 38 44.29 -9.32 -57.06
N ALA A 39 45.34 -9.45 -56.24
CA ALA A 39 45.40 -9.00 -54.86
C ALA A 39 45.66 -7.48 -54.74
N GLY A 40 45.04 -6.85 -53.74
CA GLY A 40 45.34 -5.51 -53.27
C GLY A 40 45.43 -5.49 -51.75
N ASN A 41 46.57 -5.11 -51.20
CA ASN A 41 46.84 -5.07 -49.76
C ASN A 41 46.31 -3.74 -49.17
N GLY A 42 45.43 -3.75 -48.17
CA GLY A 42 44.89 -2.48 -47.63
C GLY A 42 43.93 -2.57 -46.44
N SER A 43 44.41 -2.12 -45.29
CA SER A 43 43.67 -1.56 -44.13
C SER A 43 42.49 -2.34 -43.51
N ASN A 44 42.64 -2.69 -42.23
CA ASN A 44 41.53 -2.93 -41.30
C ASN A 44 40.69 -1.64 -41.13
N GLY A 45 39.68 -1.46 -41.97
CA GLY A 45 38.59 -0.53 -41.70
C GLY A 45 37.67 -1.14 -40.64
N GLY A 46 37.81 -0.70 -39.38
CA GLY A 46 36.84 -1.05 -38.34
C GLY A 46 35.45 -0.61 -38.77
N ALA A 47 34.51 -1.55 -38.87
CA ALA A 47 33.14 -1.26 -39.29
C ALA A 47 32.51 -0.28 -38.29
N VAL A 48 32.39 0.99 -38.69
CA VAL A 48 31.57 1.97 -37.98
C VAL A 48 30.13 1.49 -38.10
N THR A 49 29.65 0.79 -37.07
CA THR A 49 28.25 0.44 -36.93
C THR A 49 27.45 1.73 -36.97
N GLN A 50 26.60 1.89 -37.99
CA GLN A 50 25.69 3.03 -38.00
C GLN A 50 24.83 3.00 -36.72
N PRO A 51 24.58 4.15 -36.09
CA PRO A 51 23.60 4.24 -35.01
C PRO A 51 22.27 3.66 -35.46
N ALA A 52 21.62 2.86 -34.61
CA ALA A 52 20.30 2.32 -34.90
C ALA A 52 19.31 3.47 -35.17
N ALA A 53 18.48 3.34 -36.21
CA ALA A 53 17.43 4.30 -36.48
C ALA A 53 16.31 4.14 -35.45
N LEU A 54 15.93 5.24 -34.77
CA LEU A 54 14.83 5.23 -33.79
C LEU A 54 13.49 4.90 -34.48
N THR A 55 12.76 3.96 -33.91
CA THR A 55 11.39 3.61 -34.32
C THR A 55 10.42 4.10 -33.26
N PRO A 56 9.79 5.29 -33.39
CA PRO A 56 8.94 5.85 -32.34
C PRO A 56 7.77 4.92 -31.97
N LEU A 57 7.33 4.98 -30.71
CA LEU A 57 6.08 4.36 -30.29
C LEU A 57 4.92 4.96 -31.10
N ALA A 58 4.05 4.10 -31.62
CA ALA A 58 2.94 4.51 -32.50
C ALA A 58 1.84 5.36 -31.80
N GLY A 59 1.95 5.62 -30.49
CA GLY A 59 0.89 6.24 -29.70
C GLY A 59 -0.20 5.25 -29.29
N GLY A 60 -1.37 5.79 -28.97
CA GLY A 60 -2.54 5.01 -28.58
C GLY A 60 -2.43 4.42 -27.17
N SER A 61 -2.86 3.17 -27.02
CA SER A 61 -3.05 2.51 -25.73
C SER A 61 -1.85 1.71 -25.22
N LEU A 62 -0.76 1.60 -25.99
CA LEU A 62 0.47 0.91 -25.57
C LEU A 62 1.42 1.89 -24.87
N TYR A 63 1.79 1.56 -23.64
CA TYR A 63 2.80 2.24 -22.84
C TYR A 63 4.00 1.31 -22.62
N VAL A 64 5.22 1.83 -22.73
CA VAL A 64 6.47 1.09 -22.46
C VAL A 64 7.34 1.92 -21.51
N GLY A 65 7.98 1.26 -20.55
CA GLY A 65 8.83 1.93 -19.57
C GLY A 65 9.37 1.00 -18.49
N ALA A 66 9.63 1.56 -17.32
CA ALA A 66 10.31 0.86 -16.22
C ALA A 66 9.36 0.54 -15.06
N VAL A 67 9.66 -0.51 -14.31
CA VAL A 67 9.21 -0.68 -12.92
C VAL A 67 10.35 -0.28 -11.99
N SER A 68 10.06 0.34 -10.85
CA SER A 68 11.08 0.87 -9.92
C SER A 68 11.96 -0.17 -9.21
N PHE A 69 11.77 -1.46 -9.46
CA PHE A 69 12.71 -2.53 -9.11
C PHE A 69 13.67 -2.93 -10.24
N GLY A 70 13.55 -2.33 -11.43
CA GLY A 70 14.51 -2.40 -12.54
C GLY A 70 14.23 -3.40 -13.65
N ASP A 71 12.95 -3.66 -13.90
CA ASP A 71 12.50 -4.39 -15.09
C ASP A 71 11.92 -3.41 -16.13
N THR A 72 12.13 -3.70 -17.42
CA THR A 72 11.35 -3.05 -18.50
C THR A 72 10.00 -3.75 -18.62
N VAL A 73 8.91 -2.99 -18.68
CA VAL A 73 7.54 -3.48 -18.89
C VAL A 73 6.84 -2.77 -20.06
N SER A 74 5.84 -3.45 -20.62
CA SER A 74 4.78 -2.79 -21.38
C SER A 74 3.40 -3.03 -20.77
N VAL A 75 2.55 -2.01 -20.92
CA VAL A 75 1.16 -1.98 -20.48
C VAL A 75 0.31 -1.53 -21.66
N ALA A 76 -0.55 -2.41 -22.18
CA ALA A 76 -1.51 -2.05 -23.23
C ALA A 76 -2.92 -1.98 -22.63
N LEU A 77 -3.58 -0.82 -22.80
CA LEU A 77 -4.96 -0.61 -22.37
C LEU A 77 -5.96 -1.00 -23.47
N ASP A 78 -7.15 -1.40 -23.05
CA ASP A 78 -8.23 -1.88 -23.91
C ASP A 78 -7.78 -3.04 -24.82
N GLN A 79 -6.94 -3.92 -24.27
CA GLN A 79 -6.34 -5.08 -24.94
C GLN A 79 -6.34 -6.32 -24.01
N PRO A 80 -6.75 -7.50 -24.50
CA PRO A 80 -7.24 -7.79 -25.85
C PRO A 80 -8.68 -7.28 -26.13
N ALA A 81 -9.40 -6.79 -25.12
CA ALA A 81 -10.71 -6.15 -25.28
C ALA A 81 -10.85 -4.87 -24.44
N ALA A 82 -11.85 -4.05 -24.74
CA ALA A 82 -12.15 -2.83 -23.99
C ALA A 82 -12.39 -3.13 -22.49
N GLY A 83 -11.84 -2.31 -21.60
CA GLY A 83 -11.86 -2.53 -20.14
C GLY A 83 -10.86 -3.58 -19.64
N GLN A 84 -10.00 -4.12 -20.52
CA GLN A 84 -8.89 -4.99 -20.13
C GLN A 84 -7.53 -4.30 -20.26
N VAL A 85 -6.57 -4.79 -19.48
CA VAL A 85 -5.16 -4.41 -19.54
C VAL A 85 -4.31 -5.64 -19.82
N THR A 86 -3.33 -5.48 -20.70
CA THR A 86 -2.26 -6.43 -20.94
C THR A 86 -0.98 -5.91 -20.31
N LEU A 87 -0.38 -6.66 -19.38
CA LEU A 87 0.91 -6.38 -18.74
C LEU A 87 1.95 -7.40 -19.21
N ARG A 88 3.13 -6.94 -19.65
CA ARG A 88 4.26 -7.80 -20.06
C ARG A 88 5.55 -7.33 -19.41
N PHE A 89 6.33 -8.28 -18.88
CA PHE A 89 7.71 -8.05 -18.47
C PHE A 89 8.61 -8.32 -19.69
N LEU A 90 9.18 -7.27 -20.27
CA LEU A 90 9.92 -7.34 -21.54
C LEU A 90 11.40 -7.67 -21.35
N ASP A 91 11.97 -7.20 -20.25
CA ASP A 91 13.35 -7.49 -19.82
C ASP A 91 13.33 -7.56 -18.29
N SER A 92 13.43 -8.78 -17.74
CA SER A 92 13.31 -9.02 -16.30
C SER A 92 14.61 -9.50 -15.67
N ARG A 93 14.97 -8.89 -14.54
CA ARG A 93 16.05 -9.34 -13.67
C ARG A 93 15.60 -10.31 -12.57
N PHE A 94 14.32 -10.68 -12.56
CA PHE A 94 13.69 -11.49 -11.52
C PHE A 94 13.01 -12.75 -12.06
N GLY A 95 13.33 -13.13 -13.31
CA GLY A 95 12.81 -14.32 -13.98
C GLY A 95 11.38 -14.19 -14.50
N LEU A 96 10.81 -12.97 -14.51
CA LEU A 96 9.47 -12.69 -15.01
C LEU A 96 9.46 -12.69 -16.55
N GLY A 97 8.30 -13.03 -17.14
CA GLY A 97 8.15 -13.09 -18.59
C GLY A 97 6.72 -13.39 -19.01
N GLY A 98 6.49 -13.42 -20.32
CA GLY A 98 5.19 -13.66 -20.93
C GLY A 98 4.20 -12.50 -20.78
N THR A 99 2.92 -12.85 -20.88
CA THR A 99 1.80 -11.91 -20.98
C THR A 99 0.77 -12.19 -19.90
N LEU A 100 0.46 -11.18 -19.09
CA LEU A 100 -0.65 -11.20 -18.14
C LEU A 100 -1.79 -10.32 -18.67
N VAL A 101 -3.02 -10.79 -18.56
CA VAL A 101 -4.23 -10.02 -18.92
C VAL A 101 -5.17 -9.95 -17.72
N GLY A 102 -5.84 -8.81 -17.54
CA GLY A 102 -6.83 -8.63 -16.49
C GLY A 102 -7.82 -7.53 -16.83
N SER A 103 -8.98 -7.54 -16.18
CA SER A 103 -9.93 -6.42 -16.27
C SER A 103 -9.49 -5.27 -15.35
N TYR A 104 -9.82 -4.03 -15.71
CA TYR A 104 -9.68 -2.88 -14.83
C TYR A 104 -11.03 -2.18 -14.59
N THR A 105 -11.14 -1.53 -13.45
CA THR A 105 -12.19 -0.54 -13.16
C THR A 105 -11.57 0.86 -13.13
N ARG A 106 -12.36 1.90 -13.42
CA ARG A 106 -11.91 3.29 -13.38
C ARG A 106 -12.73 4.08 -12.35
N SER A 107 -12.04 4.85 -11.51
CA SER A 107 -12.62 5.77 -10.53
C SER A 107 -11.91 7.12 -10.65
N GLY A 108 -12.60 8.14 -11.18
CA GLY A 108 -11.95 9.38 -11.59
C GLY A 108 -10.89 9.12 -12.66
N ASP A 109 -9.64 9.50 -12.39
CA ASP A 109 -8.49 9.22 -13.26
C ASP A 109 -7.69 7.96 -12.88
N THR A 110 -8.07 7.28 -11.81
CA THR A 110 -7.40 6.06 -11.33
C THR A 110 -7.99 4.80 -11.96
N TYR A 111 -7.12 3.99 -12.53
CA TYR A 111 -7.37 2.66 -13.06
C TYR A 111 -6.94 1.63 -12.01
N LYS A 112 -7.82 0.70 -11.66
CA LYS A 112 -7.54 -0.39 -10.72
C LYS A 112 -7.77 -1.73 -11.40
N VAL A 113 -6.71 -2.51 -11.57
CA VAL A 113 -6.77 -3.87 -12.10
C VAL A 113 -7.40 -4.79 -11.05
N THR A 114 -8.38 -5.61 -11.45
CA THR A 114 -9.14 -6.44 -10.50
C THR A 114 -8.46 -7.78 -10.26
N THR A 115 -8.00 -8.45 -11.32
CA THR A 115 -7.31 -9.75 -11.27
C THR A 115 -6.53 -9.91 -12.57
N LEU A 116 -5.26 -10.27 -12.48
CA LEU A 116 -4.45 -10.67 -13.64
C LEU A 116 -4.42 -12.20 -13.75
N ALA A 117 -4.33 -12.71 -14.98
CA ALA A 117 -4.16 -14.11 -15.31
C ALA A 117 -3.13 -14.27 -16.43
N ALA A 118 -2.47 -15.43 -16.49
CA ALA A 118 -1.56 -15.76 -17.58
C ALA A 118 -2.33 -15.89 -18.91
N ALA A 119 -1.86 -15.20 -19.95
CA ALA A 119 -2.48 -15.14 -21.27
C ALA A 119 -1.58 -15.67 -22.41
N SER A 120 -0.35 -16.10 -22.10
CA SER A 120 0.58 -16.71 -23.05
C SER A 120 1.37 -17.86 -22.41
N ALA A 121 1.79 -18.84 -23.23
CA ALA A 121 2.41 -20.09 -22.76
C ALA A 121 3.85 -19.92 -22.23
N ASP A 122 4.48 -18.77 -22.49
CA ASP A 122 5.80 -18.38 -22.01
C ASP A 122 5.78 -17.69 -20.62
N VAL A 123 4.60 -17.55 -19.99
CA VAL A 123 4.49 -17.10 -18.60
C VAL A 123 5.03 -18.20 -17.66
N PRO A 124 6.05 -17.92 -16.82
CA PRO A 124 6.55 -18.89 -15.86
C PRO A 124 5.46 -19.40 -14.92
N ALA A 125 5.42 -20.71 -14.64
CA ALA A 125 4.34 -21.33 -13.87
C ALA A 125 4.10 -20.66 -12.50
N ALA A 126 5.16 -20.30 -11.78
CA ALA A 126 5.06 -19.58 -10.50
C ALA A 126 4.47 -18.15 -10.64
N LEU A 127 4.74 -17.46 -11.75
CA LEU A 127 4.09 -16.18 -12.07
C LEU A 127 2.62 -16.38 -12.43
N ALA A 128 2.28 -17.43 -13.19
CA ALA A 128 0.89 -17.77 -13.50
C ALA A 128 0.06 -18.08 -12.24
N THR A 129 0.63 -18.81 -11.28
CA THR A 129 -0.01 -19.08 -9.97
C THR A 129 -0.18 -17.80 -9.14
N ALA A 130 0.79 -16.88 -9.17
CA ALA A 130 0.75 -15.63 -8.41
C ALA A 130 -0.05 -14.50 -9.08
N ALA A 131 -0.41 -14.63 -10.36
CA ALA A 131 -0.96 -13.53 -11.17
C ALA A 131 -2.20 -12.87 -10.53
N SER A 132 -3.09 -13.66 -9.94
CA SER A 132 -4.32 -13.16 -9.31
C SER A 132 -4.07 -12.34 -8.02
N ALA A 133 -2.90 -12.48 -7.40
CA ALA A 133 -2.49 -11.70 -6.24
C ALA A 133 -1.82 -10.37 -6.61
N ILE A 134 -1.35 -10.22 -7.86
CA ILE A 134 -0.65 -9.01 -8.32
C ILE A 134 -1.62 -7.82 -8.34
N GLY A 135 -1.36 -6.86 -7.45
CA GLY A 135 -2.12 -5.61 -7.38
C GLY A 135 -1.48 -4.56 -8.28
N PHE A 136 -2.26 -3.98 -9.21
CA PHE A 136 -1.83 -2.87 -10.05
C PHE A 136 -2.88 -1.75 -10.06
N GLU A 137 -2.48 -0.55 -9.64
CA GLU A 137 -3.33 0.64 -9.55
C GLU A 137 -2.55 1.84 -10.11
N PHE A 138 -3.06 2.48 -11.18
CA PHE A 138 -2.33 3.49 -11.96
C PHE A 138 -3.21 4.63 -12.45
N VAL A 139 -2.58 5.74 -12.81
CA VAL A 139 -3.19 6.85 -13.55
C VAL A 139 -2.60 6.93 -14.94
N VAL A 140 -3.36 7.52 -15.86
CA VAL A 140 -2.92 7.87 -17.21
C VAL A 140 -3.14 9.35 -17.41
N ASP A 141 -2.08 10.10 -17.71
CA ASP A 141 -2.15 11.53 -17.97
C ASP A 141 -1.17 11.94 -19.07
N SER A 142 -1.68 12.61 -20.11
CA SER A 142 -0.90 13.18 -21.21
C SER A 142 0.23 12.26 -21.73
N GLY A 143 -0.10 11.00 -22.03
CA GLY A 143 0.84 10.02 -22.59
C GLY A 143 1.84 9.40 -21.60
N VAL A 144 1.70 9.69 -20.30
CA VAL A 144 2.35 8.97 -19.20
C VAL A 144 1.36 8.03 -18.55
N LEU A 145 1.78 6.80 -18.28
CA LEU A 145 1.13 5.86 -17.37
C LEU A 145 2.03 5.68 -16.15
N SER A 146 1.48 5.86 -14.94
CA SER A 146 2.22 5.54 -13.71
C SER A 146 1.33 5.08 -12.58
N GLY A 147 1.82 4.14 -11.77
CA GLY A 147 1.04 3.55 -10.70
C GLY A 147 1.80 2.50 -9.89
N ALA A 148 1.26 2.12 -8.74
CA ALA A 148 1.85 1.13 -7.86
C ALA A 148 1.57 -0.31 -8.32
N LEU A 149 2.61 -1.15 -8.32
CA LEU A 149 2.57 -2.56 -8.69
C LEU A 149 3.16 -3.38 -7.52
N GLY A 150 2.38 -4.29 -6.95
CA GLY A 150 2.78 -5.10 -5.79
C GLY A 150 2.37 -6.57 -5.90
N GLN A 151 2.86 -7.38 -4.95
CA GLN A 151 2.71 -8.85 -4.90
C GLN A 151 3.28 -9.58 -6.13
N VAL A 152 4.23 -8.97 -6.84
CA VAL A 152 4.91 -9.62 -7.99
C VAL A 152 5.94 -10.60 -7.43
N PRO A 153 5.97 -11.88 -7.84
CA PRO A 153 6.91 -12.85 -7.26
C PRO A 153 8.34 -12.64 -7.78
N ASN A 154 9.35 -12.77 -6.92
CA ASN A 154 10.75 -12.82 -7.33
C ASN A 154 11.17 -14.26 -7.59
N LEU A 155 11.16 -14.69 -8.85
CA LEU A 155 11.38 -16.10 -9.21
C LEU A 155 12.83 -16.56 -9.04
N LEU A 156 13.78 -15.63 -8.86
CA LEU A 156 15.21 -15.93 -8.69
C LEU A 156 15.69 -15.89 -7.23
N ALA A 157 14.96 -15.23 -6.32
CA ALA A 157 15.37 -15.09 -4.91
C ALA A 157 15.00 -16.29 -4.01
N GLY A 158 14.19 -17.23 -4.50
CA GLY A 158 13.69 -18.36 -3.71
C GLY A 158 12.77 -17.91 -2.55
N GLY A 159 12.39 -18.86 -1.68
CA GLY A 159 11.69 -18.59 -0.43
C GLY A 159 10.33 -17.89 -0.50
N GLY A 160 9.75 -17.71 -1.70
CA GLY A 160 8.51 -16.94 -1.89
C GLY A 160 8.67 -15.43 -1.79
N ALA A 161 9.88 -14.89 -1.99
CA ALA A 161 10.14 -13.45 -1.95
C ALA A 161 9.27 -12.66 -2.95
N LEU A 162 8.74 -11.51 -2.51
CA LEU A 162 7.87 -10.65 -3.30
C LEU A 162 8.53 -9.30 -3.61
N LEU A 163 8.27 -8.80 -4.81
CA LEU A 163 8.62 -7.49 -5.31
C LEU A 163 7.44 -6.53 -5.18
N GLN A 164 7.79 -5.25 -5.03
CA GLN A 164 6.87 -4.14 -5.15
C GLN A 164 7.62 -2.96 -5.76
N GLY A 165 6.92 -2.15 -6.55
CA GLY A 165 7.41 -0.87 -7.01
C GLY A 165 6.30 0.00 -7.56
N HIS A 166 6.68 0.96 -8.39
CA HIS A 166 5.77 1.66 -9.28
C HIS A 166 6.20 1.49 -10.74
N VAL A 167 5.23 1.45 -11.65
CA VAL A 167 5.43 1.54 -13.09
C VAL A 167 5.53 3.00 -13.49
N SER A 168 6.41 3.30 -14.45
CA SER A 168 6.55 4.60 -15.09
C SER A 168 6.78 4.38 -16.59
N ALA A 169 5.77 4.63 -17.40
CA ALA A 169 5.76 4.27 -18.81
C ALA A 169 5.21 5.37 -19.72
N ALA A 170 5.66 5.37 -20.98
CA ALA A 170 5.35 6.38 -21.99
C ALA A 170 4.76 5.74 -23.24
N ASN A 171 3.95 6.48 -24.01
CA ASN A 171 3.32 5.96 -25.24
C ASN A 171 3.77 6.63 -26.56
N LYS A 172 4.62 7.65 -26.57
CA LYS A 172 4.85 8.49 -27.79
C LYS A 172 6.26 8.49 -28.39
N GLY A 173 7.30 8.09 -27.66
CA GLY A 173 8.68 8.11 -28.18
C GLY A 173 9.18 9.52 -28.54
N ALA A 174 10.41 9.62 -29.06
CA ALA A 174 11.03 10.87 -29.50
C ALA A 174 12.31 10.63 -30.33
N GLN A 175 12.82 11.67 -31.00
CA GLN A 175 14.19 11.68 -31.55
C GLN A 175 15.23 12.14 -30.50
N LEU A 176 16.53 12.06 -30.81
CA LEU A 176 17.57 12.51 -29.86
C LEU A 176 17.56 14.03 -29.64
N SER A 177 17.32 14.80 -30.71
CA SER A 177 17.16 16.26 -30.66
C SER A 177 15.95 16.68 -29.81
N ASP A 178 14.94 15.82 -29.70
CA ASP A 178 13.71 16.07 -28.95
C ASP A 178 13.87 15.99 -27.43
N VAL A 179 14.95 15.34 -26.95
CA VAL A 179 15.24 15.12 -25.52
C VAL A 179 16.43 15.94 -25.02
N ALA A 180 17.02 16.81 -25.84
CA ALA A 180 18.09 17.71 -25.40
C ALA A 180 17.56 18.77 -24.41
N GLY A 181 18.25 18.95 -23.28
CA GLY A 181 17.85 19.89 -22.23
C GLY A 181 18.42 19.55 -20.85
N VAL A 182 18.05 20.33 -19.85
CA VAL A 182 18.28 20.02 -18.42
C VAL A 182 16.99 19.42 -17.85
N TYR A 183 17.13 18.36 -17.06
CA TYR A 183 16.05 17.63 -16.42
C TYR A 183 16.32 17.51 -14.93
N ASN A 184 15.28 17.64 -14.12
CA ASN A 184 15.28 17.08 -12.76
C ASN A 184 15.18 15.57 -12.86
N TYR A 185 15.80 14.84 -11.95
CA TYR A 185 15.64 13.38 -11.85
C TYR A 185 15.45 12.90 -10.42
N LEU A 186 14.63 11.86 -10.27
CA LEU A 186 14.65 10.94 -9.13
C LEU A 186 15.21 9.61 -9.62
N ARG A 187 16.17 9.03 -8.90
CA ARG A 187 16.79 7.73 -9.16
C ARG A 187 16.67 6.86 -7.92
N GLN A 188 16.22 5.63 -8.08
CA GLN A 188 16.40 4.56 -7.11
C GLN A 188 17.01 3.35 -7.83
N ALA A 189 18.16 2.86 -7.37
CA ALA A 189 18.83 1.68 -7.92
C ALA A 189 19.50 0.87 -6.79
N GLY A 190 18.96 -0.31 -6.48
CA GLY A 190 19.36 -1.12 -5.33
C GLY A 190 19.17 -0.40 -3.99
N ALA A 191 20.27 -0.08 -3.31
CA ALA A 191 20.27 0.74 -2.09
C ALA A 191 20.52 2.24 -2.36
N THR A 192 20.94 2.61 -3.58
CA THR A 192 21.23 3.99 -3.96
C THR A 192 19.94 4.73 -4.30
N ALA A 193 19.71 5.87 -3.66
CA ALA A 193 18.52 6.70 -3.85
C ALA A 193 18.92 8.18 -3.90
N VAL A 194 18.77 8.83 -5.05
CA VAL A 194 19.34 10.15 -5.36
C VAL A 194 18.34 11.00 -6.14
N VAL A 195 18.29 12.29 -5.81
CA VAL A 195 17.64 13.34 -6.61
C VAL A 195 18.71 14.30 -7.13
N GLY A 196 18.47 14.97 -8.25
CA GLY A 196 19.36 16.00 -8.77
C GLY A 196 18.92 16.54 -10.12
N GLN A 197 19.87 17.12 -10.86
CA GLN A 197 19.66 17.56 -12.24
C GLN A 197 20.65 16.92 -13.21
N VAL A 198 20.20 16.63 -14.42
CA VAL A 198 20.97 16.01 -15.50
C VAL A 198 20.79 16.79 -16.80
N LYS A 199 21.89 17.07 -17.50
CA LYS A 199 21.87 17.64 -18.85
C LYS A 199 22.03 16.53 -19.88
N ILE A 200 21.11 16.50 -20.84
CA ILE A 200 21.21 15.72 -22.07
C ILE A 200 21.54 16.72 -23.17
N SER A 201 22.69 16.59 -23.80
CA SER A 201 23.14 17.46 -24.88
C SER A 201 22.62 16.97 -26.23
N ALA A 202 22.49 17.85 -27.23
CA ALA A 202 21.93 17.50 -28.54
C ALA A 202 22.72 16.43 -29.32
N ASN A 203 24.00 16.22 -28.96
CA ASN A 203 24.86 15.15 -29.46
C ASN A 203 24.75 13.83 -28.66
N GLY A 204 23.84 13.75 -27.70
CA GLY A 204 23.66 12.60 -26.81
C GLY A 204 24.62 12.55 -25.61
N THR A 205 25.51 13.53 -25.38
CA THR A 205 26.32 13.55 -24.15
C THR A 205 25.45 13.83 -22.92
N VAL A 206 25.55 12.97 -21.91
CA VAL A 206 24.80 13.06 -20.65
C VAL A 206 25.74 13.44 -19.51
N ARG A 207 25.28 14.34 -18.62
CA ARG A 207 25.98 14.65 -17.36
C ARG A 207 25.00 14.88 -16.21
N ALA A 208 25.07 14.06 -15.18
CA ALA A 208 24.19 14.08 -14.01
C ALA A 208 24.87 14.67 -12.77
N CYS A 209 24.18 15.55 -12.06
CA CYS A 209 24.63 16.22 -10.84
C CYS A 209 23.73 15.80 -9.67
N ALA A 210 24.27 14.97 -8.77
CA ALA A 210 23.54 14.47 -7.60
C ALA A 210 23.39 15.55 -6.51
N GLY A 211 22.19 15.65 -5.93
CA GLY A 211 21.87 16.52 -4.79
C GLY A 211 21.93 18.02 -5.05
N ALA A 212 22.02 18.45 -6.32
CA ALA A 212 22.26 19.84 -6.70
C ALA A 212 21.58 20.23 -8.02
N ALA A 213 21.54 21.54 -8.28
CA ALA A 213 21.29 22.08 -9.61
C ALA A 213 22.39 21.67 -10.60
N TYR A 214 22.07 21.67 -11.90
CA TYR A 214 23.04 21.32 -12.92
C TYR A 214 24.15 22.39 -13.06
N ALA A 215 25.40 21.94 -13.09
CA ALA A 215 26.54 22.74 -13.52
C ALA A 215 27.56 21.84 -14.23
N ASP A 216 28.21 22.34 -15.28
CA ASP A 216 29.20 21.54 -16.04
C ASP A 216 30.35 21.04 -15.12
N ASN A 217 30.67 21.76 -14.04
CA ASN A 217 31.67 21.42 -13.03
C ASN A 217 31.12 20.84 -11.70
N CYS A 218 29.86 20.38 -11.66
CA CYS A 218 29.26 19.86 -10.42
C CYS A 218 30.08 18.70 -9.80
N ALA A 219 30.35 18.81 -8.48
CA ALA A 219 31.17 17.86 -7.75
C ALA A 219 30.54 16.45 -7.77
N GLY A 220 31.36 15.42 -8.03
CA GLY A 220 30.89 14.03 -8.09
C GLY A 220 29.93 13.69 -9.24
N GLY A 221 29.69 14.62 -10.18
CA GLY A 221 28.72 14.38 -11.26
C GLY A 221 29.15 13.27 -12.23
N GLU A 222 28.21 12.41 -12.62
CA GLU A 222 28.42 11.26 -13.50
C GLU A 222 28.33 11.68 -14.99
N ASN A 223 29.28 11.24 -15.82
CA ASN A 223 29.27 11.45 -17.27
C ASN A 223 28.79 10.20 -18.01
N GLY A 224 28.17 10.38 -19.18
CA GLY A 224 27.69 9.27 -19.99
C GLY A 224 27.16 9.69 -21.36
N THR A 225 26.40 8.79 -21.99
CA THR A 225 25.83 8.98 -23.33
C THR A 225 24.40 8.45 -23.44
N LEU A 226 23.66 9.01 -24.38
CA LEU A 226 22.35 8.59 -24.82
C LEU A 226 22.40 8.34 -26.32
N ALA A 227 22.11 7.11 -26.74
CA ALA A 227 22.05 6.70 -28.15
C ALA A 227 20.79 5.86 -28.38
N ALA A 228 20.34 5.70 -29.62
CA ALA A 228 19.23 4.78 -29.92
C ALA A 228 19.55 3.36 -29.38
N ASP A 229 18.59 2.69 -28.73
CA ASP A 229 18.81 1.30 -28.33
C ASP A 229 18.92 0.42 -29.59
N ALA A 230 19.86 -0.53 -29.59
CA ALA A 230 20.09 -1.41 -30.72
C ALA A 230 18.90 -2.33 -31.03
N ASP A 231 18.01 -2.57 -30.06
CA ASP A 231 16.86 -3.45 -30.17
C ASP A 231 15.54 -2.66 -30.19
N GLN A 232 15.35 -1.88 -31.25
CA GLN A 232 14.10 -1.16 -31.52
C GLN A 232 12.91 -2.10 -31.81
N GLN A 233 13.13 -3.40 -32.01
CA GLN A 233 12.04 -4.36 -32.23
C GLN A 233 11.36 -4.74 -30.91
N ARG A 234 12.12 -5.00 -29.84
CA ARG A 234 11.58 -5.25 -28.50
C ARG A 234 11.35 -3.96 -27.72
N PHE A 235 12.13 -2.90 -27.98
CA PHE A 235 12.07 -1.62 -27.26
C PHE A 235 11.92 -0.43 -28.23
N PRO A 236 10.81 -0.35 -28.99
CA PRO A 236 10.57 0.74 -29.94
C PRO A 236 10.60 2.10 -29.23
N GLY A 237 11.41 3.02 -29.77
CA GLY A 237 11.53 4.39 -29.28
C GLY A 237 12.40 4.52 -28.03
N ALA A 238 13.08 3.44 -27.61
CA ALA A 238 13.99 3.46 -26.49
C ALA A 238 15.40 3.91 -26.89
N PHE A 239 16.08 4.55 -25.95
CA PHE A 239 17.50 4.92 -26.06
C PHE A 239 18.33 4.09 -25.09
N ALA A 240 19.48 3.57 -25.50
CA ALA A 240 20.45 3.03 -24.56
C ALA A 240 21.12 4.17 -23.77
N VAL A 241 21.11 4.07 -22.44
CA VAL A 241 21.76 5.02 -21.52
C VAL A 241 23.06 4.42 -21.03
N THR A 242 24.15 5.18 -21.12
CA THR A 242 25.41 4.89 -20.42
C THR A 242 25.67 5.91 -19.32
N LEU A 243 26.29 5.48 -18.22
CA LEU A 243 26.92 6.34 -17.21
C LEU A 243 28.21 5.66 -16.74
N GLY A 244 29.25 6.44 -16.46
CA GLY A 244 30.55 5.91 -16.03
C GLY A 244 31.23 5.00 -17.05
N GLY A 245 30.87 5.12 -18.34
CA GLY A 245 31.38 4.28 -19.44
C GLY A 245 30.65 2.95 -19.67
N SER A 246 29.65 2.62 -18.85
CA SER A 246 28.87 1.37 -18.96
C SER A 246 27.41 1.64 -19.30
N LYS A 247 26.77 0.77 -20.12
CA LYS A 247 25.31 0.80 -20.29
C LYS A 247 24.64 0.50 -18.95
N ILE A 248 23.80 1.42 -18.47
CA ILE A 248 23.03 1.24 -17.23
C ILE A 248 21.60 0.75 -17.49
N GLY A 249 21.07 0.95 -18.70
CA GLY A 249 19.75 0.49 -19.11
C GLY A 249 19.20 1.29 -20.29
N ARG A 250 17.88 1.55 -20.34
CA ARG A 250 17.20 2.20 -21.47
C ARG A 250 16.32 3.37 -21.00
N LEU A 251 16.14 4.35 -21.87
CA LEU A 251 15.32 5.53 -21.64
C LEU A 251 14.14 5.58 -22.60
N PHE A 252 12.94 5.79 -22.05
CA PHE A 252 11.67 5.91 -22.74
C PHE A 252 11.12 7.34 -22.58
N VAL A 253 10.42 7.85 -23.60
CA VAL A 253 10.07 9.27 -23.69
C VAL A 253 8.56 9.49 -23.80
N ALA A 254 8.00 10.26 -22.86
CA ALA A 254 6.68 10.86 -22.97
C ALA A 254 6.80 12.36 -23.28
N ARG A 255 6.15 12.79 -24.37
CA ARG A 255 6.07 14.20 -24.80
C ARG A 255 4.74 14.81 -24.35
N GLN A 256 4.82 15.88 -23.57
CA GLN A 256 3.70 16.61 -22.95
C GLN A 256 3.85 18.10 -23.25
N ASP A 257 3.05 18.64 -24.17
CA ASP A 257 2.96 20.08 -24.46
C ASP A 257 4.30 20.81 -24.60
N GLY A 258 5.21 20.21 -25.39
CA GLY A 258 6.56 20.72 -25.63
C GLY A 258 7.61 20.36 -24.56
N GLN A 259 7.18 19.85 -23.40
CA GLN A 259 8.06 19.29 -22.38
C GLN A 259 8.23 17.78 -22.56
N ALA A 260 9.28 17.23 -21.95
CA ALA A 260 9.51 15.79 -21.94
C ALA A 260 9.59 15.26 -20.50
N THR A 261 8.94 14.13 -20.29
CA THR A 261 9.05 13.28 -19.11
C THR A 261 9.73 11.99 -19.57
N LEU A 262 10.87 11.66 -18.97
CA LEU A 262 11.69 10.51 -19.37
C LEU A 262 11.70 9.46 -18.26
N PHE A 263 11.68 8.19 -18.64
CA PHE A 263 11.73 7.06 -17.71
C PHE A 263 12.90 6.18 -18.07
N VAL A 264 13.70 5.77 -17.08
CA VAL A 264 14.86 4.90 -17.29
C VAL A 264 14.67 3.61 -16.51
N ASP A 265 14.80 2.44 -17.15
CA ASP A 265 15.09 1.21 -16.41
C ASP A 265 16.59 1.21 -16.09
N GLU A 266 16.98 1.06 -14.84
CA GLU A 266 18.36 0.80 -14.45
C GLU A 266 18.50 -0.70 -14.16
N ALA A 267 19.33 -1.37 -14.95
CA ALA A 267 19.55 -2.81 -14.94
C ALA A 267 21.06 -3.10 -14.84
N ALA A 268 21.75 -2.33 -14.00
CA ALA A 268 23.19 -2.30 -13.83
C ALA A 268 23.70 -3.34 -12.79
N SER A 269 25.01 -3.36 -12.57
CA SER A 269 25.67 -4.13 -11.50
C SER A 269 26.59 -3.23 -10.68
N ASN A 270 26.80 -3.61 -9.42
CA ASN A 270 27.85 -3.06 -8.57
C ASN A 270 29.23 -3.62 -8.97
N ALA A 271 30.30 -3.05 -8.43
CA ALA A 271 31.68 -3.45 -8.74
C ALA A 271 32.02 -4.90 -8.31
N ASP A 272 31.27 -5.47 -7.36
CA ASP A 272 31.36 -6.87 -6.94
C ASP A 272 30.52 -7.84 -7.81
N GLY A 273 29.89 -7.32 -8.87
CA GLY A 273 29.01 -8.07 -9.76
C GLY A 273 27.57 -8.24 -9.25
N SER A 274 27.25 -7.80 -8.03
CA SER A 274 25.88 -7.89 -7.50
C SER A 274 24.91 -6.98 -8.29
N PRO A 275 23.64 -7.38 -8.51
CA PRO A 275 22.69 -6.58 -9.27
C PRO A 275 22.38 -5.23 -8.62
N ARG A 276 22.35 -4.16 -9.42
CA ARG A 276 21.90 -2.82 -9.02
C ARG A 276 20.76 -2.37 -9.94
N ASN A 277 19.58 -2.93 -9.66
CA ASN A 277 18.38 -2.72 -10.44
C ASN A 277 17.50 -1.60 -9.84
N GLY A 278 16.79 -0.86 -10.68
CA GLY A 278 15.79 0.13 -10.27
C GLY A 278 15.35 1.03 -11.42
N SER A 279 14.95 2.27 -11.15
CA SER A 279 14.52 3.20 -12.20
C SER A 279 14.95 4.65 -11.97
N TRP A 280 14.81 5.44 -13.02
CA TRP A 280 14.81 6.90 -12.94
C TRP A 280 13.50 7.46 -13.48
N VAL A 281 13.04 8.55 -12.89
CA VAL A 281 12.01 9.43 -13.45
C VAL A 281 12.60 10.81 -13.63
N LEU A 282 12.48 11.35 -14.84
CA LEU A 282 13.03 12.64 -15.23
C LEU A 282 11.94 13.55 -15.78
N LYS A 283 12.03 14.86 -15.51
CA LYS A 283 11.14 15.89 -16.04
C LYS A 283 11.96 17.14 -16.37
N SER A 284 11.68 17.78 -17.50
CA SER A 284 12.36 19.02 -17.93
C SER A 284 12.44 20.04 -16.79
N ALA A 285 13.63 20.58 -16.52
CA ALA A 285 13.87 21.50 -15.42
C ALA A 285 13.26 22.88 -15.71
N GLN A 286 12.23 23.25 -14.96
CA GLN A 286 11.54 24.53 -15.08
C GLN A 286 11.21 25.08 -13.69
N ALA A 287 11.30 26.40 -13.51
CA ALA A 287 11.00 27.02 -12.23
C ALA A 287 9.52 26.84 -11.88
N ILE A 288 9.25 26.31 -10.68
CA ILE A 288 7.90 26.13 -10.14
C ILE A 288 7.62 27.18 -9.07
N ALA A 289 6.42 27.76 -9.10
CA ALA A 289 5.98 28.72 -8.10
C ALA A 289 5.66 28.01 -6.77
N ALA A 290 5.78 28.74 -5.65
CA ALA A 290 5.22 28.29 -4.38
C ALA A 290 3.71 28.05 -4.53
N GLY A 291 3.20 26.97 -3.94
CA GLY A 291 1.80 26.55 -4.08
C GLY A 291 1.48 25.75 -5.36
N ALA A 292 2.43 25.55 -6.27
CA ALA A 292 2.21 24.78 -7.51
C ALA A 292 1.94 23.27 -7.30
N ALA A 293 2.06 22.78 -6.06
CA ALA A 293 1.74 21.40 -5.67
C ALA A 293 0.59 21.32 -4.64
N ASP A 294 -0.14 22.41 -4.41
CA ASP A 294 -1.20 22.48 -3.40
C ASP A 294 -2.34 21.48 -3.65
N GLY A 295 -2.86 20.93 -2.55
CA GLY A 295 -3.92 19.94 -2.56
C GLY A 295 -3.60 18.70 -1.72
N ASP A 296 -4.55 17.77 -1.72
CA ASP A 296 -4.39 16.45 -1.09
C ASP A 296 -3.89 15.43 -2.12
N TRP A 297 -2.93 14.61 -1.71
CA TRP A 297 -2.26 13.61 -2.53
C TRP A 297 -2.25 12.25 -1.83
N LEU A 298 -2.32 11.18 -2.61
CA LEU A 298 -2.10 9.81 -2.17
C LEU A 298 -0.75 9.35 -2.72
N CYS A 299 0.22 9.16 -1.83
CA CYS A 299 1.56 8.72 -2.20
C CYS A 299 1.75 7.24 -1.89
N ALA A 300 2.12 6.47 -2.91
CA ALA A 300 2.31 5.02 -2.88
C ALA A 300 3.79 4.64 -3.07
N GLU A 301 4.31 3.78 -2.20
CA GLU A 301 5.72 3.36 -2.14
C GLU A 301 5.86 1.91 -1.65
N ALA A 302 7.07 1.37 -1.66
CA ALA A 302 7.34 0.04 -1.11
C ALA A 302 7.09 -0.01 0.40
N GLU A 303 6.29 -0.97 0.85
CA GLU A 303 6.30 -1.34 2.25
C GLU A 303 7.56 -2.16 2.55
N LEU A 304 8.20 -1.78 3.66
CA LEU A 304 9.32 -2.51 4.25
C LEU A 304 8.90 -3.07 5.62
N ASP A 305 9.45 -4.23 5.98
CA ASP A 305 9.41 -4.73 7.35
C ASP A 305 10.45 -4.04 8.26
N ASP A 306 10.48 -4.41 9.55
CA ASP A 306 11.42 -3.86 10.54
C ASP A 306 12.91 -4.12 10.18
N GLY A 307 13.16 -5.12 9.31
CA GLY A 307 14.47 -5.48 8.75
C GLY A 307 14.84 -4.74 7.46
N ASN A 308 13.94 -3.93 6.90
CA ASN A 308 14.01 -3.29 5.57
C ASN A 308 13.87 -4.22 4.36
N ALA A 309 13.39 -5.45 4.53
CA ALA A 309 13.01 -6.28 3.40
C ALA A 309 11.67 -5.78 2.84
N ALA A 310 11.52 -5.79 1.52
CA ALA A 310 10.25 -5.45 0.89
C ALA A 310 9.21 -6.54 1.19
N THR A 311 8.04 -6.16 1.69
CA THR A 311 6.97 -7.13 2.03
C THR A 311 6.15 -7.58 0.82
N GLY A 312 6.45 -7.03 -0.36
CA GLY A 312 5.61 -7.11 -1.55
C GLY A 312 4.34 -6.25 -1.49
N ARG A 313 4.03 -5.58 -0.36
CA ARG A 313 2.86 -4.70 -0.26
C ARG A 313 3.22 -3.25 -0.62
N THR A 314 2.22 -2.52 -1.11
CA THR A 314 2.31 -1.08 -1.36
C THR A 314 1.85 -0.33 -0.13
N ARG A 315 2.74 0.43 0.49
CA ARG A 315 2.36 1.39 1.53
C ARG A 315 1.77 2.63 0.88
N ARG A 316 0.63 3.11 1.37
CA ARG A 316 -0.02 4.35 0.90
C ARG A 316 -0.16 5.34 2.04
N ASN A 317 0.17 6.60 1.79
CA ASN A 317 0.17 7.65 2.81
C ASN A 317 -0.54 8.89 2.25
N ILE A 318 -1.34 9.56 3.07
CA ILE A 318 -2.07 10.77 2.70
C ILE A 318 -1.18 11.98 2.99
N VAL A 319 -0.98 12.81 1.97
CA VAL A 319 -0.15 14.02 2.02
C VAL A 319 -1.02 15.22 1.68
N SER A 320 -0.92 16.31 2.45
CA SER A 320 -1.64 17.56 2.19
C SER A 320 -0.63 18.69 2.06
N ILE A 321 -0.66 19.42 0.93
CA ILE A 321 0.25 20.51 0.62
C ILE A 321 -0.53 21.83 0.54
N ALA A 322 0.00 22.87 1.20
CA ALA A 322 -0.54 24.23 1.16
C ALA A 322 0.59 25.26 1.22
N GLY A 323 0.84 25.97 0.11
CA GLY A 323 1.98 26.85 -0.06
C GLY A 323 3.31 26.14 0.20
N ASN A 324 4.00 26.54 1.28
CA ASN A 324 5.28 25.97 1.70
C ASN A 324 5.15 24.94 2.84
N ARG A 325 3.95 24.44 3.13
CA ARG A 325 3.66 23.43 4.17
C ARG A 325 3.32 22.09 3.50
N LEU A 326 3.95 21.02 3.96
CA LEU A 326 3.51 19.65 3.72
C LEU A 326 3.17 18.98 5.06
N ALA A 327 1.94 18.49 5.19
CA ALA A 327 1.53 17.54 6.21
C ALA A 327 1.47 16.14 5.60
N ALA A 328 1.80 15.12 6.38
CA ALA A 328 1.59 13.72 6.00
C ALA A 328 0.99 12.95 7.19
N ASP A 329 0.06 12.03 6.93
CA ASP A 329 -0.55 11.18 7.95
C ASP A 329 0.47 10.30 8.71
N ASN A 330 1.62 10.04 8.08
CA ASN A 330 2.71 9.24 8.62
C ASN A 330 3.89 10.04 9.22
N ILE A 331 4.04 11.34 8.97
CA ILE A 331 5.13 12.20 9.51
C ILE A 331 4.61 13.02 10.69
N ALA A 332 5.26 12.88 11.86
CA ALA A 332 4.80 13.49 13.13
C ALA A 332 4.81 15.03 13.18
N THR A 333 5.47 15.70 12.24
CA THR A 333 5.53 17.16 12.14
C THR A 333 5.15 17.61 10.73
N ASP A 334 4.83 18.88 10.58
CA ASP A 334 4.79 19.51 9.27
C ASP A 334 6.20 19.71 8.73
N VAL A 335 6.35 19.56 7.42
CA VAL A 335 7.59 19.72 6.67
C VAL A 335 7.53 21.05 5.92
N THR A 336 8.53 21.91 6.14
CA THR A 336 8.67 23.14 5.34
C THR A 336 9.24 22.80 3.97
N LEU A 337 8.52 23.20 2.92
CA LEU A 337 8.87 22.98 1.53
C LEU A 337 9.70 24.13 0.97
N ASN A 338 10.74 23.77 0.22
CA ASN A 338 11.63 24.65 -0.51
C ASN A 338 11.45 24.37 -2.00
N TYR A 339 10.78 25.28 -2.71
CA TYR A 339 10.57 25.18 -4.16
C TYR A 339 11.87 25.53 -4.91
N ASN A 340 12.10 24.85 -6.03
CA ASN A 340 13.31 24.97 -6.85
C ASN A 340 14.60 24.59 -6.11
N ALA A 341 14.52 23.50 -5.34
CA ALA A 341 15.61 23.01 -4.52
C ALA A 341 15.67 21.48 -4.47
N ALA A 342 16.87 20.92 -4.31
CA ALA A 342 17.15 19.49 -4.20
C ALA A 342 17.66 19.13 -2.79
N ILE A 343 17.32 17.94 -2.29
CA ILE A 343 17.94 17.37 -1.08
C ILE A 343 19.29 16.71 -1.42
N GLY A 344 20.24 16.80 -0.50
CA GLY A 344 21.50 16.06 -0.58
C GLY A 344 21.34 14.53 -0.48
N ALA A 345 22.48 13.84 -0.52
CA ALA A 345 22.54 12.40 -0.28
C ALA A 345 21.99 12.01 1.10
N MET A 346 21.54 10.76 1.25
CA MET A 346 21.14 10.22 2.55
C MET A 346 22.23 10.43 3.61
N GLY A 347 21.83 10.85 4.81
CA GLY A 347 22.75 11.11 5.93
C GLY A 347 23.49 12.45 5.87
N ALA A 348 23.45 13.19 4.76
CA ALA A 348 24.09 14.50 4.62
C ALA A 348 23.27 15.63 5.29
N SER A 349 23.18 15.60 6.62
CA SER A 349 22.71 16.66 7.54
C SER A 349 21.44 17.45 7.14
N GLY A 350 20.55 16.91 6.31
CA GLY A 350 19.40 17.63 5.79
C GLY A 350 19.76 18.81 4.86
N ALA A 351 20.92 18.78 4.19
CA ALA A 351 21.34 19.86 3.30
C ALA A 351 20.39 19.99 2.09
N ILE A 352 19.90 21.21 1.85
CA ILE A 352 19.05 21.57 0.71
C ILE A 352 19.84 22.51 -0.22
N ALA A 353 19.98 22.14 -1.48
CA ALA A 353 20.66 22.93 -2.51
C ALA A 353 19.63 23.71 -3.35
N THR A 354 19.73 25.04 -3.35
CA THR A 354 18.86 25.95 -4.11
C THR A 354 19.20 25.99 -5.61
N GLY A 355 18.24 26.40 -6.44
CA GLY A 355 18.42 26.59 -7.88
C GLY A 355 18.13 25.36 -8.74
N ALA A 356 17.74 24.24 -8.10
CA ALA A 356 17.29 23.04 -8.79
C ALA A 356 15.83 23.20 -9.25
N ASN A 357 15.64 24.08 -10.25
CA ASN A 357 14.34 24.48 -10.78
C ASN A 357 13.44 23.29 -11.15
N GLY A 358 12.29 23.18 -10.50
CA GLY A 358 11.28 22.13 -10.73
C GLY A 358 11.27 20.98 -9.72
N LEU A 359 12.19 21.00 -8.75
CA LEU A 359 12.15 20.14 -7.56
C LEU A 359 11.60 20.90 -6.35
N ILE A 360 10.87 20.20 -5.48
CA ILE A 360 10.45 20.70 -4.17
C ILE A 360 11.14 19.84 -3.11
N SER A 361 11.82 20.44 -2.13
CA SER A 361 12.57 19.72 -1.10
C SER A 361 12.17 20.12 0.31
N GLY A 362 12.15 19.16 1.23
CA GLY A 362 11.81 19.40 2.64
C GLY A 362 12.56 18.48 3.59
N THR A 363 12.71 18.93 4.84
CA THR A 363 13.40 18.20 5.91
C THR A 363 12.62 18.27 7.22
N TRP A 364 12.78 17.26 8.05
CA TRP A 364 12.23 17.20 9.41
C TRP A 364 13.15 16.38 10.33
N GLN A 365 12.76 16.27 11.60
CA GLN A 365 13.42 15.40 12.59
C GLN A 365 12.47 14.26 12.96
N ASP A 366 12.93 13.02 12.81
CA ASP A 366 12.27 11.83 13.31
C ASP A 366 12.90 11.40 14.63
N THR A 367 12.08 10.84 15.53
CA THR A 367 12.58 10.18 16.75
C THR A 367 12.62 8.67 16.55
N VAL A 368 13.83 8.11 16.47
CA VAL A 368 14.10 6.70 16.16
C VAL A 368 14.89 6.11 17.31
N ALA A 369 14.38 5.04 17.96
CA ALA A 369 15.00 4.43 19.14
C ALA A 369 15.42 5.47 20.22
N ALA A 370 14.54 6.45 20.48
CA ALA A 370 14.77 7.60 21.37
C ALA A 370 15.90 8.58 20.97
N GLN A 371 16.41 8.50 19.75
CA GLN A 371 17.38 9.46 19.18
C GLN A 371 16.72 10.33 18.09
N GLN A 372 17.12 11.60 17.99
CA GLN A 372 16.71 12.46 16.87
C GLN A 372 17.53 12.13 15.63
N GLN A 373 16.87 12.02 14.48
CA GLN A 373 17.48 11.73 13.18
C GLN A 373 16.90 12.67 12.13
N ALA A 374 17.77 13.32 11.35
CA ALA A 374 17.35 14.16 10.25
C ALA A 374 16.80 13.29 9.11
N ALA A 375 15.59 13.61 8.66
CA ALA A 375 14.92 12.96 7.55
C ALA A 375 14.51 14.00 6.50
N SER A 376 14.37 13.54 5.25
CA SER A 376 14.20 14.43 4.10
C SER A 376 13.34 13.83 3.00
N LEU A 377 12.73 14.70 2.20
CA LEU A 377 11.95 14.35 1.01
C LEU A 377 12.26 15.32 -0.13
N ALA A 378 12.19 14.79 -1.35
CA ALA A 378 12.03 15.57 -2.57
C ALA A 378 10.74 15.14 -3.28
N LEU A 379 10.03 16.11 -3.86
CA LEU A 379 8.93 15.91 -4.78
C LEU A 379 9.35 16.40 -6.16
N LEU A 380 8.96 15.63 -7.17
CA LEU A 380 9.08 15.95 -8.58
C LEU A 380 7.67 16.00 -9.19
N PRO A 381 7.04 17.18 -9.27
CA PRO A 381 5.80 17.37 -10.02
C PRO A 381 6.03 17.07 -11.50
N VAL A 382 5.16 16.26 -12.11
CA VAL A 382 5.23 15.88 -13.53
C VAL A 382 4.05 16.49 -14.30
N THR A 383 2.85 16.42 -13.72
CA THR A 383 1.63 17.10 -14.17
C THR A 383 0.78 17.47 -12.94
N ALA A 384 -0.35 18.16 -13.15
CA ALA A 384 -1.34 18.40 -12.08
C ALA A 384 -2.01 17.11 -11.54
N LYS A 385 -1.80 15.96 -12.20
CA LYS A 385 -2.33 14.65 -11.79
C LYS A 385 -1.27 13.65 -11.33
N LEU A 386 0.00 14.02 -11.41
CA LEU A 386 1.12 13.10 -11.16
C LEU A 386 2.33 13.85 -10.61
N ALA A 387 2.77 13.43 -9.44
CA ALA A 387 4.08 13.74 -8.89
C ALA A 387 4.78 12.44 -8.50
N TYR A 388 6.11 12.48 -8.38
CA TYR A 388 6.88 11.42 -7.75
C TYR A 388 7.55 11.96 -6.50
N GLN A 389 7.70 11.13 -5.49
CA GLN A 389 8.45 11.45 -4.28
C GLN A 389 9.70 10.60 -4.17
N LEU A 390 10.70 11.12 -3.49
CA LEU A 390 11.85 10.36 -3.01
C LEU A 390 12.09 10.80 -1.56
N ARG A 391 11.84 9.92 -0.59
CA ARG A 391 11.87 10.28 0.84
C ARG A 391 12.52 9.23 1.73
N ASP A 392 13.10 9.71 2.82
CA ASP A 392 13.59 8.85 3.88
C ASP A 392 12.41 8.15 4.59
N VAL A 393 12.57 6.87 4.86
CA VAL A 393 11.58 6.05 5.58
C VAL A 393 11.78 6.23 7.09
N PRO A 394 10.73 6.37 7.91
CA PRO A 394 10.85 6.49 9.37
C PRO A 394 11.74 5.38 9.94
N GLY A 395 12.76 5.78 10.70
CA GLY A 395 13.87 4.89 11.11
C GLY A 395 15.20 5.15 10.37
N ALA A 396 15.20 6.00 9.35
CA ALA A 396 16.36 6.45 8.55
C ALA A 396 17.25 5.33 7.95
N LYS A 397 16.70 4.12 7.76
CA LYS A 397 17.47 2.97 7.26
C LYS A 397 17.56 2.91 5.71
N ARG A 398 16.59 3.46 4.98
CA ARG A 398 16.52 3.54 3.51
C ARG A 398 15.71 4.76 3.04
N ARG A 399 15.92 5.17 1.79
CA ARG A 399 15.16 6.20 1.06
C ARG A 399 14.44 5.52 -0.08
N LEU A 400 13.16 5.80 -0.24
CA LEU A 400 12.30 5.14 -1.21
C LEU A 400 11.68 6.15 -2.17
N GLN A 401 11.59 5.73 -3.43
CA GLN A 401 10.84 6.42 -4.46
C GLN A 401 9.38 5.94 -4.41
N GLY A 402 8.46 6.90 -4.50
CA GLY A 402 7.02 6.65 -4.58
C GLY A 402 6.37 7.47 -5.69
N VAL A 403 5.16 7.08 -6.05
CA VAL A 403 4.29 7.81 -6.98
C VAL A 403 3.15 8.46 -6.19
N CYS A 404 2.85 9.72 -6.49
CA CYS A 404 1.82 10.51 -5.83
C CYS A 404 0.77 10.97 -6.86
N THR A 405 -0.50 10.72 -6.56
CA THR A 405 -1.65 11.15 -7.38
C THR A 405 -2.60 12.00 -6.54
N PRO A 406 -3.31 12.99 -7.11
CA PRO A 406 -4.19 13.84 -6.33
C PRO A 406 -5.38 13.04 -5.81
N LEU A 407 -5.72 13.23 -4.55
CA LEU A 407 -6.94 12.72 -3.98
C LEU A 407 -8.12 13.58 -4.43
N ALA A 408 -9.21 12.93 -4.85
CA ALA A 408 -10.45 13.63 -5.14
C ALA A 408 -10.90 14.47 -3.93
N ALA A 409 -11.32 15.71 -4.20
CA ALA A 409 -11.91 16.60 -3.21
C ALA A 409 -13.12 15.93 -2.55
N GLN A 410 -13.22 15.99 -1.23
CA GLN A 410 -14.32 15.39 -0.49
C GLN A 410 -15.59 16.25 -0.65
N THR A 411 -16.67 15.69 -1.17
CA THR A 411 -17.99 16.35 -1.17
C THR A 411 -18.37 16.76 0.26
N PRO A 412 -18.59 18.04 0.58
CA PRO A 412 -18.90 18.44 1.94
C PRO A 412 -20.21 17.85 2.48
N THR A 413 -20.19 17.35 3.72
CA THR A 413 -21.41 16.99 4.47
C THR A 413 -21.70 18.11 5.47
N THR A 414 -22.50 19.08 5.05
CA THR A 414 -22.79 20.29 5.84
C THR A 414 -23.54 20.00 7.14
N THR A 415 -24.32 18.90 7.19
CA THR A 415 -25.09 18.42 8.35
C THR A 415 -24.31 18.41 9.66
N TYR A 416 -23.02 18.04 9.62
CA TYR A 416 -22.22 17.81 10.82
C TYR A 416 -21.14 18.89 11.06
N LEU A 417 -20.95 19.83 10.13
CA LEU A 417 -19.87 20.83 10.19
C LEU A 417 -19.89 21.72 11.44
N GLN A 418 -21.08 22.00 11.99
CA GLN A 418 -21.27 22.91 13.12
C GLN A 418 -21.33 22.21 14.49
N ALA A 419 -21.24 20.88 14.53
CA ALA A 419 -21.28 20.12 15.77
C ALA A 419 -20.00 20.33 16.59
N LYS A 420 -20.10 20.31 17.91
CA LYS A 420 -19.02 20.61 18.86
C LYS A 420 -18.72 19.41 19.74
N ALA A 421 -17.53 19.39 20.35
CA ALA A 421 -17.18 18.40 21.36
C ALA A 421 -18.25 18.36 22.48
N GLY A 422 -18.79 17.18 22.76
CA GLY A 422 -19.88 16.97 23.71
C GLY A 422 -21.30 16.97 23.11
N ASP A 423 -21.49 17.48 21.89
CA ASP A 423 -22.80 17.46 21.23
C ASP A 423 -23.26 16.01 20.98
N ILE A 424 -24.57 15.81 21.03
CA ILE A 424 -25.22 14.53 20.67
C ILE A 424 -26.00 14.76 19.38
N VAL A 425 -25.54 14.13 18.30
CA VAL A 425 -25.98 14.40 16.94
C VAL A 425 -26.61 13.15 16.35
N GLN A 426 -27.73 13.30 15.63
CA GLN A 426 -28.32 12.20 14.87
C GLN A 426 -27.59 12.05 13.54
N VAL A 427 -27.08 10.85 13.27
CA VAL A 427 -26.23 10.51 12.12
C VAL A 427 -26.83 9.37 11.33
N THR A 428 -26.84 9.48 10.01
CA THR A 428 -27.21 8.39 9.08
C THR A 428 -26.04 7.41 8.96
N LEU A 429 -26.27 6.10 9.09
CA LEU A 429 -25.17 5.12 9.13
C LEU A 429 -24.28 5.15 7.87
N ALA A 430 -24.84 5.45 6.69
CA ALA A 430 -24.10 5.62 5.43
C ALA A 430 -23.08 6.77 5.42
N ASP A 431 -23.25 7.78 6.28
CA ASP A 431 -22.30 8.89 6.39
C ASP A 431 -21.04 8.51 7.19
N LEU A 432 -21.15 7.52 8.08
CA LEU A 432 -20.08 7.12 8.99
C LEU A 432 -18.87 6.55 8.23
N ARG A 433 -17.69 7.01 8.65
CA ARG A 433 -16.38 6.54 8.15
C ARG A 433 -15.67 5.74 9.25
N PRO A 434 -15.45 4.43 9.09
CA PRO A 434 -14.66 3.63 10.01
C PRO A 434 -13.24 4.17 10.23
N THR A 435 -12.73 4.06 11.47
CA THR A 435 -11.32 4.31 11.83
C THR A 435 -10.53 3.03 12.08
N GLN A 436 -11.09 1.89 11.68
CA GLN A 436 -10.49 0.56 11.74
C GLN A 436 -10.84 -0.27 10.48
N PRO A 437 -9.92 -1.11 9.96
CA PRO A 437 -10.14 -1.91 8.76
C PRO A 437 -10.83 -3.25 9.04
N ALA A 438 -10.95 -3.66 10.29
CA ALA A 438 -11.51 -4.96 10.68
C ALA A 438 -12.43 -4.85 11.90
N ILE A 439 -13.32 -5.83 12.06
CA ILE A 439 -14.17 -6.09 13.23
C ILE A 439 -14.24 -7.60 13.48
N GLY A 440 -14.71 -8.03 14.65
CA GLY A 440 -15.01 -9.44 14.90
C GLY A 440 -16.41 -9.80 14.40
N PHE A 441 -16.51 -10.57 13.31
CA PHE A 441 -17.82 -10.90 12.71
C PHE A 441 -18.71 -11.70 13.65
N ASP A 442 -18.15 -12.56 14.51
CA ASP A 442 -18.99 -13.39 15.39
C ASP A 442 -19.65 -12.59 16.52
N GLN A 443 -19.11 -11.42 16.87
CA GLN A 443 -19.81 -10.46 17.73
C GLN A 443 -21.04 -9.86 17.01
N ILE A 444 -20.97 -9.68 15.68
CA ILE A 444 -22.11 -9.24 14.86
C ILE A 444 -23.13 -10.37 14.74
N TYR A 445 -22.68 -11.60 14.46
CA TYR A 445 -23.54 -12.79 14.38
C TYR A 445 -24.23 -13.10 15.71
N TYR A 446 -23.57 -12.86 16.86
CA TYR A 446 -24.24 -12.89 18.17
C TYR A 446 -25.45 -11.94 18.20
N LYS A 447 -25.26 -10.68 17.81
CA LYS A 447 -26.33 -9.67 17.81
C LYS A 447 -27.46 -10.05 16.84
N LEU A 448 -27.13 -10.41 15.60
CA LEU A 448 -28.12 -10.78 14.57
C LEU A 448 -28.88 -12.07 14.94
N GLY A 449 -28.20 -13.10 15.45
CA GLY A 449 -28.83 -14.31 15.98
C GLY A 449 -29.74 -14.03 17.17
N ARG A 450 -29.36 -13.09 18.05
CA ARG A 450 -30.22 -12.63 19.14
C ARG A 450 -31.44 -11.86 18.63
N TYR A 451 -31.30 -11.02 17.61
CA TYR A 451 -32.42 -10.30 17.00
C TYR A 451 -33.41 -11.24 16.29
N ALA A 452 -32.93 -12.34 15.69
CA ALA A 452 -33.78 -13.34 15.08
C ALA A 452 -34.61 -14.12 16.12
N ALA A 453 -34.04 -14.41 17.29
CA ALA A 453 -34.70 -15.17 18.36
C ALA A 453 -35.55 -14.30 19.31
N ASP A 454 -35.13 -13.05 19.55
CA ASP A 454 -35.82 -12.05 20.39
C ASP A 454 -35.78 -10.68 19.67
N PRO A 455 -36.74 -10.42 18.76
CA PRO A 455 -36.77 -9.20 17.96
C PRO A 455 -36.87 -7.91 18.76
N ALA A 456 -37.24 -7.95 20.04
CA ALA A 456 -37.24 -6.76 20.89
C ALA A 456 -35.81 -6.26 21.19
N LYS A 457 -34.80 -7.14 21.16
CA LYS A 457 -33.42 -6.81 21.59
C LYS A 457 -32.69 -5.82 20.70
N LYS A 458 -33.08 -5.72 19.43
CA LYS A 458 -32.53 -4.69 18.54
C LYS A 458 -32.95 -3.28 18.97
N PHE A 459 -34.16 -3.11 19.51
CA PHE A 459 -34.63 -1.83 20.05
C PHE A 459 -33.99 -1.52 21.40
N ASP A 460 -33.76 -2.53 22.25
CA ASP A 460 -32.93 -2.37 23.46
C ASP A 460 -31.53 -1.87 23.09
N ASP A 461 -30.84 -2.52 22.15
CA ASP A 461 -29.50 -2.12 21.70
C ASP A 461 -29.47 -0.73 21.04
N ALA A 462 -30.52 -0.35 20.31
CA ALA A 462 -30.66 1.00 19.74
C ALA A 462 -30.89 2.06 20.83
N CYS A 463 -31.76 1.78 21.81
CA CYS A 463 -31.93 2.65 22.97
C CYS A 463 -30.63 2.77 23.79
N GLU A 464 -29.91 1.68 24.02
CA GLU A 464 -28.61 1.68 24.73
C GLU A 464 -27.60 2.60 24.01
N ALA A 465 -27.39 2.39 22.70
CA ALA A 465 -26.46 3.17 21.90
C ALA A 465 -26.80 4.67 21.80
N ASN A 466 -28.09 5.03 21.89
CA ASN A 466 -28.57 6.42 21.96
C ASN A 466 -28.45 7.05 23.37
N GLY A 467 -27.93 6.32 24.36
CA GLY A 467 -27.88 6.75 25.76
C GLY A 467 -29.25 6.74 26.45
N GLN A 468 -30.21 5.99 25.91
CA GLN A 468 -31.61 5.90 26.34
C GLN A 468 -31.92 4.63 27.16
N ASN A 469 -30.86 3.92 27.61
CA ASN A 469 -30.91 2.70 28.41
C ASN A 469 -31.50 1.48 27.69
N LYS A 470 -32.82 1.38 27.50
CA LYS A 470 -33.48 0.22 26.85
C LYS A 470 -34.88 0.59 26.34
N ALA A 471 -35.50 -0.26 25.53
CA ALA A 471 -36.85 -0.04 25.01
C ALA A 471 -37.91 -0.10 26.12
N SER A 472 -38.98 0.69 25.98
CA SER A 472 -40.15 0.71 26.87
C SER A 472 -41.44 0.28 26.17
N ALA A 473 -41.62 0.63 24.89
CA ALA A 473 -42.71 0.09 24.07
C ALA A 473 -42.26 -0.14 22.61
N THR A 474 -42.62 -1.30 22.09
CA THR A 474 -42.32 -1.77 20.72
C THR A 474 -43.56 -2.47 20.17
N THR A 475 -43.78 -2.40 18.86
CA THR A 475 -44.88 -3.07 18.16
C THR A 475 -44.34 -3.93 17.00
N ALA A 476 -45.19 -4.72 16.36
CA ALA A 476 -44.82 -5.43 15.13
C ALA A 476 -44.44 -4.49 13.97
N ALA A 477 -44.82 -3.20 14.04
CA ALA A 477 -44.46 -2.17 13.06
C ALA A 477 -43.23 -1.34 13.47
N SER A 478 -42.63 -1.59 14.63
CA SER A 478 -41.39 -0.93 15.05
C SER A 478 -40.22 -1.36 14.17
N ARG A 479 -39.33 -0.43 13.82
CA ARG A 479 -38.20 -0.63 12.91
C ARG A 479 -36.94 0.12 13.36
N LEU A 480 -35.77 -0.46 13.15
CA LEU A 480 -34.48 0.19 13.45
C LEU A 480 -34.21 1.43 12.60
N ASP A 481 -34.57 1.41 11.33
CA ASP A 481 -34.41 2.56 10.43
C ASP A 481 -35.38 3.72 10.71
N ASN A 482 -36.37 3.52 11.59
CA ASN A 482 -37.31 4.53 12.05
C ASN A 482 -37.35 4.61 13.58
N LEU A 483 -36.42 5.37 14.18
CA LEU A 483 -36.36 5.58 15.63
C LEU A 483 -37.65 6.14 16.26
N ALA A 484 -38.55 6.75 15.49
CA ALA A 484 -39.84 7.24 16.02
C ALA A 484 -40.91 6.13 16.14
N SER A 485 -40.63 4.91 15.67
CA SER A 485 -41.57 3.78 15.67
C SER A 485 -41.54 2.94 16.96
N PHE A 486 -40.69 3.28 17.93
CA PHE A 486 -40.61 2.68 19.26
C PHE A 486 -40.24 3.74 20.30
N THR A 487 -40.40 3.41 21.59
CA THR A 487 -40.00 4.31 22.68
C THR A 487 -38.94 3.68 23.58
N CYS A 488 -38.10 4.53 24.15
CA CYS A 488 -37.06 4.14 25.11
C CYS A 488 -37.40 4.59 26.53
N THR A 489 -36.86 3.89 27.52
CA THR A 489 -37.05 4.16 28.95
C THR A 489 -36.45 5.48 29.43
N LYS A 490 -35.56 6.12 28.66
CA LYS A 490 -34.94 7.42 28.96
C LYS A 490 -34.85 8.32 27.72
N ALA A 491 -34.63 9.62 27.96
CA ALA A 491 -34.31 10.59 26.92
C ALA A 491 -32.95 10.30 26.28
N VAL A 492 -32.75 10.75 25.04
CA VAL A 492 -31.46 10.69 24.31
C VAL A 492 -30.36 11.30 25.17
N GLY A 493 -29.22 10.63 25.26
CA GLY A 493 -28.07 11.13 26.04
C GLY A 493 -28.18 11.05 27.55
N ASN A 494 -29.25 10.48 28.12
CA ASN A 494 -29.39 10.35 29.58
C ASN A 494 -28.30 9.48 30.22
N LYS A 495 -27.76 8.52 29.46
CA LYS A 495 -26.56 7.75 29.77
C LYS A 495 -25.45 8.02 28.74
N PRO A 496 -24.67 9.10 28.88
CA PRO A 496 -23.68 9.50 27.89
C PRO A 496 -22.41 8.63 27.88
N ALA A 497 -22.32 7.62 28.75
CA ALA A 497 -21.26 6.61 28.78
C ALA A 497 -21.61 5.35 27.95
N ASP A 498 -22.90 5.08 27.73
CA ASP A 498 -23.37 3.98 26.87
C ASP A 498 -23.26 4.36 25.38
N MET A 499 -23.19 5.68 25.10
CA MET A 499 -23.19 6.25 23.76
C MET A 499 -21.89 6.03 22.99
N LYS A 500 -22.05 5.78 21.70
CA LYS A 500 -20.96 5.66 20.74
C LYS A 500 -20.44 7.02 20.28
N THR A 501 -19.19 7.04 19.84
CA THR A 501 -18.41 8.26 19.66
C THR A 501 -17.92 8.43 18.23
N MET A 502 -17.79 9.69 17.82
CA MET A 502 -17.20 10.07 16.54
C MET A 502 -16.42 11.38 16.64
N VAL A 503 -15.54 11.61 15.69
CA VAL A 503 -14.90 12.92 15.44
C VAL A 503 -15.38 13.44 14.09
N ILE A 504 -15.75 14.73 14.02
CA ILE A 504 -16.04 15.37 12.74
C ILE A 504 -14.71 15.71 12.06
N GLY A 505 -14.44 15.11 10.91
CA GLY A 505 -13.23 15.35 10.13
C GLY A 505 -13.44 16.33 8.97
N PRO A 506 -12.41 16.49 8.11
CA PRO A 506 -12.42 17.38 6.96
C PRO A 506 -13.67 17.22 6.10
N ALA A 507 -14.13 18.32 5.51
CA ALA A 507 -15.37 18.41 4.76
C ALA A 507 -16.63 17.91 5.54
N GLY A 508 -16.60 17.90 6.88
CA GLY A 508 -17.73 17.54 7.73
C GLY A 508 -18.02 16.04 7.81
N LYS A 509 -17.06 15.18 7.47
CA LYS A 509 -17.25 13.72 7.48
C LYS A 509 -17.20 13.17 8.91
N PRO A 510 -18.21 12.38 9.36
CA PRO A 510 -18.19 11.80 10.70
C PRO A 510 -17.35 10.51 10.71
N TYR A 511 -16.20 10.56 11.38
CA TYR A 511 -15.32 9.41 11.57
C TYR A 511 -15.64 8.73 12.90
N LEU A 512 -16.08 7.48 12.82
CA LEU A 512 -16.56 6.70 13.97
C LEU A 512 -15.38 6.21 14.80
N THR A 513 -15.29 6.60 16.08
CA THR A 513 -14.17 6.25 16.99
C THR A 513 -14.50 5.11 17.94
N ASP A 514 -15.76 4.93 18.33
CA ASP A 514 -16.32 3.69 18.91
C ASP A 514 -17.65 3.35 18.22
N GLY A 515 -18.03 2.07 18.24
CA GLY A 515 -19.35 1.62 17.81
C GLY A 515 -19.38 0.86 16.49
N HIS A 516 -18.23 0.56 15.86
CA HIS A 516 -18.18 -0.13 14.56
C HIS A 516 -18.93 -1.46 14.58
N HIS A 517 -18.87 -2.20 15.70
CA HIS A 517 -19.67 -3.41 15.89
C HIS A 517 -21.17 -3.10 16.05
N THR A 518 -21.53 -2.20 16.99
CA THR A 518 -22.92 -1.81 17.27
C THR A 518 -23.64 -1.35 16.01
N PHE A 519 -23.04 -0.42 15.27
CA PHE A 519 -23.64 0.15 14.07
C PHE A 519 -23.54 -0.77 12.85
N THR A 520 -22.57 -1.68 12.78
CA THR A 520 -22.62 -2.78 11.79
C THR A 520 -23.74 -3.77 12.11
N SER A 521 -23.99 -4.13 13.37
CA SER A 521 -25.15 -4.96 13.73
C SER A 521 -26.49 -4.30 13.41
N MET A 522 -26.59 -2.97 13.44
CA MET A 522 -27.78 -2.23 12.99
C MET A 522 -27.85 -2.09 11.47
N TRP A 523 -26.71 -1.99 10.79
CA TRP A 523 -26.62 -2.01 9.33
C TRP A 523 -27.07 -3.35 8.74
N GLU A 524 -26.64 -4.47 9.32
CA GLU A 524 -26.95 -5.82 8.82
C GLU A 524 -28.31 -6.37 9.30
N ALA A 525 -29.01 -5.66 10.20
CA ALA A 525 -30.35 -6.06 10.64
C ALA A 525 -31.39 -5.84 9.52
N ALA A 526 -32.35 -6.77 9.42
CA ALA A 526 -33.31 -6.83 8.30
C ALA A 526 -34.17 -5.57 8.11
N ASP A 527 -34.43 -4.81 9.18
CA ASP A 527 -35.17 -3.56 9.22
C ASP A 527 -34.29 -2.33 9.54
N GLY A 528 -32.97 -2.48 9.40
CA GLY A 528 -31.99 -1.42 9.56
C GLY A 528 -31.41 -0.97 8.21
N GLY A 529 -30.11 -1.11 8.02
CA GLY A 529 -29.43 -0.77 6.76
C GLY A 529 -28.79 0.63 6.72
N PRO A 530 -28.26 1.04 5.55
CA PRO A 530 -27.47 2.27 5.38
C PRO A 530 -28.20 3.56 5.78
N GLN A 531 -29.52 3.61 5.64
CA GLN A 531 -30.33 4.79 5.91
C GLN A 531 -30.86 4.87 7.35
N ALA A 532 -30.58 3.84 8.17
CA ALA A 532 -30.87 3.92 9.60
C ALA A 532 -30.11 5.09 10.25
N LYS A 533 -30.68 5.65 11.31
CA LYS A 533 -30.14 6.81 12.02
C LYS A 533 -29.92 6.49 13.48
N MET A 534 -28.82 6.97 14.04
CA MET A 534 -28.45 6.77 15.45
C MET A 534 -27.97 8.09 16.06
N TRP A 535 -28.15 8.25 17.37
CA TRP A 535 -27.61 9.38 18.12
C TRP A 535 -26.19 9.05 18.59
N ILE A 536 -25.23 9.89 18.21
CA ILE A 536 -23.79 9.65 18.42
C ILE A 536 -23.20 10.88 19.11
N LYS A 537 -22.33 10.65 20.09
CA LYS A 537 -21.65 11.71 20.83
C LYS A 537 -20.40 12.18 20.07
N VAL A 538 -20.27 13.48 19.87
CA VAL A 538 -19.09 14.09 19.24
C VAL A 538 -17.96 14.17 20.28
N GLN A 539 -16.84 13.52 20.01
CA GLN A 539 -15.60 13.66 20.80
C GLN A 539 -14.90 14.98 20.49
N ASP A 540 -14.78 15.35 19.20
CA ASP A 540 -14.16 16.59 18.75
C ASP A 540 -14.64 16.98 17.33
N ASN A 541 -14.41 18.23 16.94
CA ASN A 541 -14.60 18.71 15.56
C ASN A 541 -13.27 19.24 15.01
N LEU A 542 -12.70 18.46 14.10
CA LEU A 542 -11.43 18.71 13.41
C LEU A 542 -11.66 19.07 11.92
N ALA A 543 -12.87 19.53 11.54
CA ALA A 543 -13.23 19.79 10.14
C ALA A 543 -12.42 20.90 9.45
N THR A 544 -11.69 21.72 10.22
CA THR A 544 -10.79 22.77 9.75
C THR A 544 -9.38 22.28 9.42
N GLN A 545 -9.03 21.03 9.78
CA GLN A 545 -7.73 20.44 9.44
C GLN A 545 -7.69 19.97 7.98
N ASP A 546 -6.50 19.95 7.40
CA ASP A 546 -6.24 19.20 6.15
C ASP A 546 -6.30 17.68 6.40
N ARG A 547 -6.44 16.87 5.33
CA ARG A 547 -6.67 15.41 5.47
C ARG A 547 -5.51 14.68 6.12
N ALA A 548 -4.27 15.06 5.80
CA ALA A 548 -3.09 14.46 6.40
C ALA A 548 -2.99 14.78 7.89
N THR A 549 -3.17 16.06 8.28
CA THR A 549 -3.18 16.52 9.67
C THR A 549 -4.30 15.88 10.47
N PHE A 550 -5.47 15.68 9.87
CA PHE A 550 -6.58 14.97 10.50
C PHE A 550 -6.24 13.52 10.87
N PHE A 551 -5.77 12.73 9.91
CA PHE A 551 -5.44 11.33 10.17
C PHE A 551 -4.23 11.17 11.10
N ARG A 552 -3.24 12.07 11.00
CA ARG A 552 -2.16 12.20 11.97
C ARG A 552 -2.67 12.45 13.39
N THR A 553 -3.60 13.40 13.55
CA THR A 553 -4.23 13.74 14.84
C THR A 553 -4.98 12.55 15.43
N LEU A 554 -5.77 11.84 14.64
CA LEU A 554 -6.48 10.63 15.11
C LEU A 554 -5.50 9.52 15.54
N ARG A 555 -4.44 9.29 14.76
CA ARG A 555 -3.37 8.31 15.08
C ARG A 555 -2.69 8.64 16.41
N GLU A 556 -2.29 9.89 16.61
CA GLU A 556 -1.58 10.35 17.82
C GLU A 556 -2.46 10.31 19.07
N ARG A 557 -3.75 10.66 18.91
CA ARG A 557 -4.76 10.51 19.98
C ARG A 557 -5.23 9.06 20.19
N LYS A 558 -4.71 8.09 19.42
CA LYS A 558 -5.07 6.66 19.48
C LYS A 558 -6.57 6.42 19.27
N LEU A 559 -7.16 7.14 18.31
CA LEU A 559 -8.56 7.06 17.88
C LEU A 559 -8.74 6.22 16.59
N MET A 560 -7.73 5.43 16.24
CA MET A 560 -7.70 4.54 15.07
C MET A 560 -7.07 3.20 15.42
N TRP A 561 -7.55 2.13 14.77
CA TRP A 561 -6.84 0.85 14.72
C TRP A 561 -6.31 0.62 13.32
N LEU A 562 -4.99 0.58 13.15
CA LEU A 562 -4.33 0.49 11.85
C LEU A 562 -3.57 -0.85 11.70
N LYS A 563 -4.25 -1.97 11.98
CA LYS A 563 -3.83 -3.31 11.58
C LYS A 563 -4.96 -4.05 10.88
N ASP A 564 -4.64 -4.76 9.80
CA ASP A 564 -5.61 -5.54 9.01
C ASP A 564 -6.00 -6.87 9.68
N THR A 565 -6.84 -7.66 9.02
CA THR A 565 -7.32 -8.97 9.52
C THR A 565 -6.19 -10.00 9.72
N ALA A 566 -5.09 -9.86 8.98
CA ALA A 566 -3.88 -10.65 9.12
C ALA A 566 -2.89 -10.04 10.15
N ASN A 567 -3.32 -9.03 10.91
CA ASN A 567 -2.53 -8.28 11.88
C ASN A 567 -1.33 -7.50 11.29
N ARG A 568 -1.31 -7.30 9.98
CA ARG A 568 -0.28 -6.53 9.30
C ARG A 568 -0.58 -5.03 9.44
N PRO A 569 0.43 -4.14 9.43
CA PRO A 569 0.19 -2.70 9.40
C PRO A 569 -0.78 -2.31 8.28
N ALA A 570 -1.64 -1.34 8.57
CA ALA A 570 -2.52 -0.70 7.61
C ALA A 570 -2.32 0.82 7.68
N THR A 571 -2.90 1.53 6.72
CA THR A 571 -2.77 2.97 6.56
C THR A 571 -4.16 3.64 6.54
N PRO A 572 -4.28 4.95 6.84
CA PRO A 572 -5.55 5.67 6.74
C PRO A 572 -6.21 5.59 5.35
N ALA A 573 -5.40 5.44 4.30
CA ALA A 573 -5.87 5.24 2.92
C ALA A 573 -6.48 3.84 2.66
N GLU A 574 -6.31 2.88 3.57
CA GLU A 574 -6.85 1.52 3.49
C GLU A 574 -8.09 1.33 4.38
N LEU A 575 -8.54 2.38 5.05
CA LEU A 575 -9.76 2.33 5.86
C LEU A 575 -11.01 2.16 4.96
N PRO A 576 -11.97 1.31 5.35
CA PRO A 576 -13.20 1.09 4.60
C PRO A 576 -14.00 2.39 4.42
N PRO A 577 -14.65 2.58 3.26
CA PRO A 577 -15.42 3.80 2.99
C PRO A 577 -16.72 3.89 3.79
N SER A 578 -17.24 2.78 4.34
CA SER A 578 -18.48 2.75 5.13
C SER A 578 -18.53 1.54 6.07
N LEU A 579 -19.53 1.53 6.96
CA LEU A 579 -19.91 0.36 7.77
C LEU A 579 -20.53 -0.76 6.93
N GLY A 580 -20.72 -1.94 7.54
CA GLY A 580 -21.30 -3.13 6.92
C GLY A 580 -20.27 -4.21 6.59
N LEU A 581 -20.66 -5.49 6.75
CA LEU A 581 -19.80 -6.67 6.57
C LEU A 581 -19.30 -6.82 5.12
N ARG A 582 -20.05 -6.30 4.15
CA ARG A 582 -19.75 -6.37 2.71
C ARG A 582 -19.01 -5.13 2.18
N ASN A 583 -18.76 -4.13 3.01
CA ASN A 583 -18.27 -2.81 2.59
C ASN A 583 -16.80 -2.55 2.93
N GLY A 584 -16.02 -3.61 3.14
CA GLY A 584 -14.56 -3.56 3.33
C GLY A 584 -14.09 -3.75 4.78
N LEU A 585 -14.98 -3.73 5.77
CA LEU A 585 -14.65 -4.13 7.14
C LEU A 585 -14.38 -5.64 7.18
N GLY A 586 -13.11 -6.03 7.33
CA GLY A 586 -12.70 -7.43 7.36
C GLY A 586 -12.98 -8.13 8.70
N ASN A 587 -12.99 -9.47 8.69
CA ASN A 587 -13.17 -10.28 9.90
C ASN A 587 -11.83 -10.55 10.62
N ASP A 588 -11.63 -9.97 11.80
CA ASP A 588 -10.60 -10.41 12.74
C ASP A 588 -11.17 -11.46 13.70
N ARG A 589 -10.75 -12.72 13.51
CA ARG A 589 -11.16 -13.86 14.33
C ARG A 589 -10.72 -13.73 15.80
N TYR A 590 -9.60 -13.06 16.07
CA TYR A 590 -9.15 -12.80 17.44
C TYR A 590 -9.92 -11.67 18.09
N ARG A 591 -10.33 -10.64 17.33
CA ARG A 591 -11.28 -9.62 17.83
C ARG A 591 -12.64 -10.23 18.18
N SER A 592 -13.06 -11.30 17.50
CA SER A 592 -14.23 -12.10 17.87
C SER A 592 -13.99 -12.90 19.16
N LEU A 593 -12.87 -13.65 19.24
CA LEU A 593 -12.50 -14.43 20.42
C LEU A 593 -12.51 -13.59 21.71
N VAL A 594 -11.89 -12.40 21.67
CA VAL A 594 -11.78 -11.52 22.85
C VAL A 594 -13.13 -10.92 23.29
N TYR A 595 -14.10 -10.78 22.38
CA TYR A 595 -15.46 -10.41 22.79
C TYR A 595 -16.10 -11.50 23.70
N PHE A 596 -15.79 -12.77 23.41
CA PHE A 596 -16.29 -13.90 24.19
C PHE A 596 -15.44 -14.23 25.43
N THR A 597 -14.21 -13.73 25.58
CA THR A 597 -13.43 -13.84 26.84
C THR A 597 -13.69 -12.70 27.84
N ARG A 598 -14.53 -11.71 27.49
CA ARG A 598 -14.89 -10.61 28.39
C ARG A 598 -15.61 -11.14 29.63
N ASP A 599 -15.23 -10.60 30.78
CA ASP A 599 -15.67 -10.95 32.13
C ASP A 599 -15.25 -12.38 32.56
N ILE A 600 -14.47 -13.07 31.71
CA ILE A 600 -13.91 -14.41 31.93
C ILE A 600 -12.39 -14.37 32.14
N GLY A 601 -11.66 -13.68 31.26
CA GLY A 601 -10.19 -13.51 31.33
C GLY A 601 -9.72 -12.07 31.48
N TYR A 602 -10.57 -11.09 31.14
CA TYR A 602 -10.36 -9.66 31.40
C TYR A 602 -11.73 -9.00 31.64
N GLN A 603 -11.76 -7.86 32.32
CA GLN A 603 -12.95 -7.03 32.52
C GLN A 603 -12.80 -5.68 31.81
N GLN A 604 -13.91 -5.05 31.42
CA GLN A 604 -13.87 -3.68 30.87
C GLN A 604 -13.57 -2.68 31.99
N LEU A 605 -12.50 -1.89 31.84
CA LEU A 605 -12.21 -0.76 32.74
C LEU A 605 -13.06 0.47 32.39
N ALA A 606 -13.32 1.34 33.37
CA ALA A 606 -14.12 2.56 33.17
C ALA A 606 -13.41 3.59 32.25
N ASP A 607 -12.08 3.56 32.22
CA ASP A 607 -11.19 4.36 31.37
C ASP A 607 -10.52 3.52 30.27
N ALA A 608 -11.09 2.35 29.95
CA ALA A 608 -10.57 1.48 28.90
C ALA A 608 -10.48 2.18 27.55
N THR A 609 -9.43 1.88 26.79
CA THR A 609 -9.29 2.39 25.42
C THR A 609 -10.30 1.76 24.47
N GLU A 610 -10.71 2.49 23.43
CA GLU A 610 -11.62 2.01 22.37
C GLU A 610 -11.12 0.73 21.66
N PHE A 611 -9.82 0.42 21.75
CA PHE A 611 -9.17 -0.72 21.12
C PHE A 611 -8.68 -1.79 22.11
N THR A 612 -9.22 -1.83 23.33
CA THR A 612 -8.81 -2.78 24.39
C THR A 612 -8.84 -4.24 23.91
N GLU A 613 -9.89 -4.66 23.21
CA GLU A 613 -9.97 -6.04 22.71
C GLU A 613 -9.05 -6.32 21.52
N PHE A 614 -8.66 -5.29 20.77
CA PHE A 614 -7.67 -5.45 19.70
C PHE A 614 -6.26 -5.64 20.25
N TYR A 615 -5.88 -4.95 21.33
CA TYR A 615 -4.61 -5.20 22.03
C TYR A 615 -4.56 -6.63 22.58
N TRP A 616 -5.64 -7.11 23.19
CA TRP A 616 -5.76 -8.51 23.62
C TRP A 616 -5.73 -9.50 22.44
N GLY A 617 -6.35 -9.17 21.30
CA GLY A 617 -6.36 -10.02 20.10
C GLY A 617 -5.00 -10.10 19.40
N ASP A 618 -4.24 -9.00 19.38
CA ASP A 618 -2.85 -8.91 18.91
C ASP A 618 -1.89 -9.80 19.75
N TRP A 619 -2.15 -9.91 21.05
CA TRP A 619 -1.42 -10.83 21.93
C TRP A 619 -1.89 -12.29 21.80
N LEU A 620 -3.21 -12.54 21.84
CA LEU A 620 -3.76 -13.91 21.83
C LEU A 620 -3.43 -14.70 20.57
N ARG A 621 -3.28 -14.05 19.41
CA ARG A 621 -2.89 -14.73 18.16
C ARG A 621 -1.49 -15.34 18.17
N GLN A 622 -0.67 -14.98 19.16
CA GLN A 622 0.65 -15.58 19.41
C GLN A 622 0.58 -16.72 20.42
N ARG A 623 -0.59 -16.99 21.01
CA ARG A 623 -0.80 -17.93 22.14
C ARG A 623 -1.77 -19.06 21.81
N VAL A 624 -2.83 -18.76 21.06
CA VAL A 624 -3.88 -19.71 20.68
C VAL A 624 -3.97 -19.73 19.16
N ASN A 625 -3.61 -20.84 18.51
CA ASN A 625 -3.86 -20.98 17.08
C ASN A 625 -5.35 -21.30 16.85
N LEU A 626 -6.11 -20.33 16.35
CA LEU A 626 -7.54 -20.51 16.06
C LEU A 626 -7.84 -21.53 14.95
N ASP A 627 -6.87 -21.89 14.10
CA ASP A 627 -7.07 -22.92 13.06
C ASP A 627 -7.19 -24.34 13.64
N ASN A 628 -6.86 -24.52 14.93
CA ASN A 628 -7.07 -25.78 15.66
C ASN A 628 -8.53 -25.95 16.15
N TYR A 629 -9.43 -25.00 15.90
CA TYR A 629 -10.78 -24.96 16.44
C TYR A 629 -11.84 -24.72 15.36
N ARG A 630 -13.00 -25.34 15.51
CA ARG A 630 -14.19 -25.13 14.68
C ARG A 630 -15.02 -23.98 15.27
N LEU A 631 -14.88 -22.78 14.71
CA LEU A 631 -15.57 -21.57 15.20
C LEU A 631 -17.04 -21.46 14.76
N ASP A 632 -17.53 -22.51 14.11
CA ASP A 632 -18.92 -22.81 13.71
C ASP A 632 -19.53 -23.94 14.56
N ASP A 633 -18.81 -24.45 15.57
CA ASP A 633 -19.29 -25.41 16.56
C ASP A 633 -19.19 -24.82 17.97
N THR A 634 -20.29 -24.83 18.72
CA THR A 634 -20.35 -24.23 20.06
C THR A 634 -19.34 -24.85 21.02
N ALA A 635 -19.14 -26.18 20.98
CA ALA A 635 -18.23 -26.86 21.91
C ALA A 635 -16.75 -26.58 21.59
N SER A 636 -16.37 -26.62 20.32
CA SER A 636 -15.02 -26.30 19.88
C SER A 636 -14.69 -24.81 20.09
N TYR A 637 -15.62 -23.90 19.79
CA TYR A 637 -15.42 -22.47 20.02
C TYR A 637 -15.35 -22.14 21.52
N LEU A 638 -16.18 -22.77 22.37
CA LEU A 638 -16.08 -22.61 23.84
C LEU A 638 -14.71 -23.08 24.37
N SER A 639 -14.13 -24.11 23.75
CA SER A 639 -12.77 -24.57 24.06
C SER A 639 -11.70 -23.55 23.64
N ALA A 640 -11.86 -22.87 22.51
CA ALA A 640 -11.00 -21.75 22.11
C ALA A 640 -11.10 -20.57 23.09
N VAL A 641 -12.32 -20.23 23.55
CA VAL A 641 -12.55 -19.19 24.56
C VAL A 641 -11.87 -19.57 25.88
N ARG A 642 -11.96 -20.83 26.33
CA ARG A 642 -11.24 -21.29 27.54
C ARG A 642 -9.73 -21.15 27.36
N ALA A 643 -9.18 -21.60 26.23
CA ALA A 643 -7.74 -21.46 25.96
C ALA A 643 -7.28 -19.99 25.98
N GLY A 644 -8.05 -19.09 25.37
CA GLY A 644 -7.78 -17.65 25.38
C GLY A 644 -7.86 -17.03 26.77
N ALA A 645 -8.93 -17.30 27.53
CA ALA A 645 -9.09 -16.78 28.88
C ALA A 645 -8.04 -17.34 29.85
N THR A 646 -7.74 -18.64 29.80
CA THR A 646 -6.66 -19.25 30.61
C THR A 646 -5.30 -18.61 30.30
N ALA A 647 -5.01 -18.32 29.02
CA ALA A 647 -3.79 -17.60 28.66
C ALA A 647 -3.77 -16.17 29.23
N MET A 648 -4.89 -15.43 29.15
CA MET A 648 -5.02 -14.07 29.70
C MET A 648 -4.73 -14.03 31.21
N VAL A 649 -5.33 -14.92 31.99
CA VAL A 649 -5.19 -14.90 33.47
C VAL A 649 -3.87 -15.47 33.99
N ALA A 650 -3.08 -16.10 33.11
CA ALA A 650 -1.72 -16.54 33.44
C ALA A 650 -0.68 -15.40 33.39
N LEU A 651 -1.05 -14.22 32.90
CA LEU A 651 -0.20 -13.04 32.91
C LEU A 651 -0.13 -12.38 34.29
N ALA A 652 1.05 -11.94 34.69
CA ALA A 652 1.18 -11.03 35.81
C ALA A 652 0.61 -9.64 35.44
N PRO A 653 0.08 -8.86 36.40
CA PRO A 653 -0.48 -7.52 36.16
C PRO A 653 0.43 -6.56 35.37
N ALA A 654 1.74 -6.71 35.51
CA ALA A 654 2.76 -5.88 34.85
C ALA A 654 3.22 -6.42 33.48
N ASP A 655 2.82 -7.62 33.07
CA ASP A 655 3.26 -8.22 31.80
C ASP A 655 2.71 -7.44 30.61
N LEU A 656 3.55 -7.27 29.57
CA LEU A 656 3.18 -6.56 28.35
C LEU A 656 2.30 -7.44 27.44
N VAL A 657 1.20 -6.85 26.99
CA VAL A 657 0.23 -7.48 26.09
C VAL A 657 0.47 -7.01 24.65
N SER A 658 0.24 -5.72 24.37
CA SER A 658 0.46 -5.12 23.05
C SER A 658 0.68 -3.61 23.15
N SER A 659 1.46 -3.03 22.23
CA SER A 659 1.73 -1.58 22.11
C SER A 659 2.10 -0.89 23.44
N GLY A 660 2.87 -1.56 24.29
CA GLY A 660 3.29 -1.04 25.60
C GLY A 660 2.21 -1.04 26.70
N ARG A 661 1.03 -1.62 26.45
CA ARG A 661 -0.01 -1.83 27.46
C ARG A 661 0.27 -3.09 28.27
N THR A 662 0.10 -3.01 29.58
CA THR A 662 0.19 -4.17 30.50
C THR A 662 -1.15 -4.90 30.61
N ALA A 663 -1.13 -6.13 31.14
CA ALA A 663 -2.34 -6.90 31.44
C ALA A 663 -3.31 -6.11 32.35
N ALA A 664 -2.80 -5.47 33.42
CA ALA A 664 -3.63 -4.65 34.30
C ALA A 664 -4.26 -3.45 33.59
N ALA A 665 -3.51 -2.77 32.72
CA ALA A 665 -3.98 -1.61 31.95
C ALA A 665 -5.03 -1.98 30.87
N LEU A 666 -5.25 -3.28 30.63
CA LEU A 666 -6.30 -3.82 29.75
C LEU A 666 -7.32 -4.67 30.53
N GLY A 667 -7.36 -4.51 31.86
CA GLY A 667 -8.33 -5.16 32.74
C GLY A 667 -8.17 -6.67 32.91
N GLY A 668 -6.98 -7.23 32.65
CA GLY A 668 -6.72 -8.66 32.82
C GLY A 668 -7.04 -9.15 34.24
N LEU A 669 -7.78 -10.26 34.33
CA LEU A 669 -8.09 -10.92 35.60
C LEU A 669 -6.93 -11.82 36.03
N THR A 670 -6.80 -12.11 37.32
CA THR A 670 -5.79 -13.06 37.85
C THR A 670 -6.33 -14.47 38.06
N VAL A 671 -7.64 -14.67 37.86
CA VAL A 671 -8.35 -15.95 37.98
C VAL A 671 -9.42 -16.01 36.90
N LEU A 672 -9.59 -17.18 36.27
CA LEU A 672 -10.63 -17.41 35.28
C LEU A 672 -12.01 -17.42 35.95
N ASN A 673 -12.94 -16.59 35.49
CA ASN A 673 -14.30 -16.55 36.02
C ASN A 673 -15.15 -17.71 35.45
N GLU A 674 -15.13 -18.83 36.17
CA GLU A 674 -15.85 -20.06 35.79
C GLU A 674 -17.38 -19.87 35.71
N THR A 675 -17.94 -18.90 36.45
CA THR A 675 -19.38 -18.60 36.39
C THR A 675 -19.76 -17.96 35.04
N GLU A 676 -19.07 -16.90 34.62
CA GLU A 676 -19.32 -16.27 33.32
C GLU A 676 -18.92 -17.18 32.15
N PHE A 677 -17.88 -18.00 32.31
CA PHE A 677 -17.55 -19.05 31.33
C PHE A 677 -18.70 -20.06 31.16
N THR A 678 -19.30 -20.51 32.24
CA THR A 678 -20.44 -21.43 32.21
C THR A 678 -21.69 -20.76 31.64
N ALA A 679 -21.88 -19.47 31.87
CA ALA A 679 -22.99 -18.68 31.31
C ALA A 679 -22.87 -18.50 29.79
N LEU A 680 -21.65 -18.40 29.25
CA LEU A 680 -21.39 -18.13 27.83
C LEU A 680 -22.00 -19.16 26.86
N SER A 681 -22.09 -20.43 27.27
CA SER A 681 -22.53 -21.56 26.44
C SER A 681 -23.98 -21.99 26.64
N GLN A 682 -24.75 -21.30 27.50
CA GLN A 682 -26.13 -21.69 27.80
C GLN A 682 -27.01 -21.68 26.54
N PRO A 683 -27.78 -22.75 26.22
CA PRO A 683 -28.51 -22.85 24.96
C PRO A 683 -29.50 -21.71 24.70
N VAL A 684 -29.74 -21.43 23.42
CA VAL A 684 -30.87 -20.60 22.98
C VAL A 684 -32.17 -21.22 23.48
N GLY A 685 -33.04 -20.42 24.11
CA GLY A 685 -34.28 -20.90 24.75
C GLY A 685 -34.15 -21.25 26.24
N SER A 686 -32.93 -21.27 26.81
CA SER A 686 -32.76 -21.29 28.27
C SER A 686 -33.21 -19.97 28.93
N ALA A 687 -33.36 -19.94 30.25
CA ALA A 687 -33.78 -18.72 30.97
C ALA A 687 -32.77 -17.56 30.88
N LYS A 688 -31.49 -17.85 30.61
CA LYS A 688 -30.41 -16.88 30.36
C LYS A 688 -29.49 -17.42 29.27
N PRO A 689 -29.86 -17.32 27.98
CA PRO A 689 -29.04 -17.86 26.89
C PRO A 689 -27.69 -17.15 26.79
N GLY A 690 -26.66 -17.94 26.53
CA GLY A 690 -25.29 -17.49 26.37
C GLY A 690 -25.07 -16.75 25.05
N LYS A 691 -24.01 -15.94 24.98
CA LYS A 691 -23.68 -15.18 23.77
C LYS A 691 -23.24 -16.10 22.61
N LEU A 692 -22.59 -17.22 22.92
CA LEU A 692 -21.91 -18.06 21.93
C LEU A 692 -22.88 -18.89 21.05
N PRO A 693 -23.94 -19.55 21.60
CA PRO A 693 -24.89 -20.30 20.77
C PRO A 693 -25.64 -19.45 19.74
N TYR A 694 -25.94 -18.18 20.05
CA TYR A 694 -26.53 -17.25 19.06
C TYR A 694 -25.59 -16.98 17.87
N ALA A 695 -24.30 -16.75 18.13
CA ALA A 695 -23.33 -16.47 17.07
C ALA A 695 -23.11 -17.69 16.17
N VAL A 696 -22.98 -18.87 16.77
CA VAL A 696 -22.83 -20.14 16.05
C VAL A 696 -24.10 -20.47 15.26
N GLY A 697 -25.28 -20.36 15.88
CA GLY A 697 -26.57 -20.60 15.22
C GLY A 697 -26.81 -19.69 14.02
N TYR A 698 -26.52 -18.39 14.15
CA TYR A 698 -26.63 -17.44 13.03
C TYR A 698 -25.61 -17.73 11.91
N LYS A 699 -24.36 -18.08 12.27
CA LYS A 699 -23.34 -18.46 11.29
C LYS A 699 -23.78 -19.67 10.46
N ALA A 700 -24.43 -20.66 11.08
CA ALA A 700 -24.97 -21.83 10.39
C ALA A 700 -26.10 -21.51 9.39
N THR A 701 -26.80 -20.38 9.53
CA THR A 701 -27.78 -19.91 8.53
C THR A 701 -27.16 -19.15 7.35
N LEU A 702 -25.87 -18.84 7.41
CA LEU A 702 -25.12 -18.19 6.30
C LEU A 702 -24.40 -19.19 5.39
N ALA A 703 -24.35 -20.48 5.78
CA ALA A 703 -23.74 -21.57 5.03
C ALA A 703 -24.76 -22.39 4.22
N GLN A 704 -26.02 -21.94 4.20
CA GLN A 704 -27.16 -22.48 3.45
C GLN A 704 -27.52 -21.49 2.33
#